data_AF-A0A9P8ITA7-F1
#
_entry.id   AF-A0A9P8ITA7-F1
#
_cell.length_a   1.000
_cell.length_b   1.000
_cell.length_c   1.000
_cell.angle_alpha   90.00
_cell.angle_beta   90.00
_cell.angle_gamma   90.00
#
_symmetry.space_group_name_H-M   'P 1'
#
loop_
_entity.id
_entity.type
_entity.pdbx_description
1 polymer ?
#
loop_
_entity_poly.entity_id
_entity_poly.type
_entity_poly.pdbx_seq_one_letter_code
_entity_poly.pdbx_strand_id
1 'polypeptide(L)'
;MDSSSESDLPWFLKSSAPVLFPFDDALRLPQAEFEECIRQMIAGRHNESFGREVREEHFAAMAEAAESETFTLVSNSTSAEIRQALNAAKLSNHASQDTETMGRSSPTQEMEVEEAQPVQSNPFMEGLINYDNEKPARDLENMMYTENGDLAYRSSQDALVDLFQELEEVVSGPRLKDLLTRAWEENPLATLRIIFNSRSIHLGKSSRTVFYRCAGWLAQNHPLTLVANLRWLSRPVINKKAEKKEDDDLVLVEEENDDDSTKFDVKNGVAHGYWKDMLNILAIAANDKLTVIDDPKEVLNTENPGILRGKSTKKPRHRDGRRLHGHHHGGMIGGRGRGRGRGRGRGRGQGSHSTRQEMSELNHKVDPKELRRETRENRHETARVLFETDPVYRALHMNIARLFAEQLKKDIQALTGDNNAKRSISLCGKWAPSSDHFHDRHTFIVTTIAEILYPRATIYHPMLSPRDDHEKYLRFAREQYRKDTSALRKQLEIFERDITLKKYENIKYDRVPSLAMNQYSKLFIENDADRFSKYLDKVAEGKANISGATLLPSTLIQKVRTGGSAVRSGTKSLLDQKVAEIESKVLDGQWNALVKRIKDSGTMDSCIAVCDVSGSMGSPVFRDQTTPLDSAIGLSLLLAEVAKPPFAGTFITFSEHPRVEEVDLTKTLREKYWAMHRSEWGMSTNFVSVFEDLILPMALENKLKQEDMIKRVFVFSDMQFNQASSSNSHYSRPWDYKGRSSSSWSTSFERIKAKFEKAGYELPELVFWNLAGGRAGYTGNGGDPTAPKPVKADEDGTCLVSGYSQGLLKVFLEGGGFEEEEEEEVVVEKDEEGNVTQKTKKVKMTPLKIVQKAISHKAYEMLKVVD
;
A
#
# COMPACT_ATOMS: atom_id res chain seq x y z
N MET A 1 -2.17 -21.74 60.35
CA MET A 1 -2.96 -20.77 59.57
C MET A 1 -3.22 -21.43 58.24
N ASP A 2 -4.48 -21.80 58.08
CA ASP A 2 -4.93 -22.89 57.23
C ASP A 2 -4.83 -22.62 55.73
N SER A 3 -4.68 -23.74 55.03
CA SER A 3 -4.79 -23.94 53.59
C SER A 3 -5.96 -23.16 52.98
N SER A 4 -5.65 -22.04 52.31
CA SER A 4 -6.50 -21.55 51.24
C SER A 4 -6.46 -22.60 50.11
N SER A 5 -7.57 -23.28 49.88
CA SER A 5 -7.74 -24.17 48.73
C SER A 5 -7.36 -23.43 47.44
N GLU A 6 -6.75 -24.13 46.47
CA GLU A 6 -6.41 -23.56 45.15
C GLU A 6 -7.60 -22.86 44.46
N SER A 7 -8.84 -23.11 44.90
CA SER A 7 -10.05 -22.39 44.48
C SER A 7 -10.00 -20.88 44.67
N ASP A 8 -9.25 -20.36 45.65
CA ASP A 8 -9.37 -18.95 46.08
C ASP A 8 -8.28 -18.04 45.50
N LEU A 9 -7.30 -18.59 44.78
CA LEU A 9 -6.27 -17.78 44.12
C LEU A 9 -6.90 -16.93 42.98
N PRO A 10 -6.48 -15.65 42.82
CA PRO A 10 -6.87 -14.83 41.68
C PRO A 10 -6.58 -15.50 40.34
N TRP A 11 -7.46 -15.30 39.36
CA TRP A 11 -7.40 -15.97 38.05
C TRP A 11 -6.05 -15.81 37.33
N PHE A 12 -5.38 -14.66 37.48
CA PHE A 12 -4.12 -14.36 36.80
C PHE A 12 -2.91 -15.12 37.41
N LEU A 13 -3.00 -15.54 38.68
CA LEU A 13 -2.01 -16.43 39.31
C LEU A 13 -2.21 -17.89 38.88
N LYS A 14 -3.43 -18.27 38.47
CA LYS A 14 -3.76 -19.60 37.94
C LYS A 14 -3.46 -19.78 36.46
N SER A 15 -3.16 -18.69 35.75
CA SER A 15 -2.96 -18.72 34.30
C SER A 15 -1.70 -19.52 33.95
N SER A 16 -1.82 -20.48 33.03
CA SER A 16 -0.67 -21.22 32.50
C SER A 16 0.13 -20.42 31.46
N ALA A 17 -0.26 -19.18 31.15
CA ALA A 17 0.45 -18.36 30.16
C ALA A 17 1.84 -17.97 30.67
N PRO A 18 2.91 -18.19 29.87
CA PRO A 18 4.24 -17.73 30.24
C PRO A 18 4.24 -16.21 30.34
N VAL A 19 4.81 -15.70 31.44
CA VAL A 19 4.97 -14.26 31.64
C VAL A 19 6.44 -13.87 31.80
N LEU A 20 7.31 -14.82 32.13
CA LEU A 20 8.74 -14.59 32.29
C LEU A 20 9.34 -14.23 30.93
N PHE A 21 10.00 -13.09 30.84
CA PHE A 21 10.68 -12.64 29.63
C PHE A 21 11.96 -11.89 30.04
N PRO A 22 13.04 -11.94 29.25
CA PRO A 22 14.25 -11.20 29.58
C PRO A 22 13.97 -9.70 29.73
N PHE A 23 14.63 -9.09 30.72
CA PHE A 23 14.56 -7.64 30.96
C PHE A 23 15.96 -7.05 30.86
N ASP A 24 16.06 -5.91 30.18
CA ASP A 24 17.32 -5.18 30.02
C ASP A 24 17.31 -3.93 30.90
N ASP A 25 18.32 -3.79 31.75
CA ASP A 25 18.45 -2.64 32.66
C ASP A 25 18.58 -1.30 31.92
N ALA A 26 18.99 -1.30 30.65
CA ALA A 26 19.01 -0.10 29.81
C ALA A 26 17.63 0.57 29.70
N LEU A 27 16.54 -0.19 29.86
CA LEU A 27 15.17 0.35 29.87
C LEU A 27 14.90 1.32 31.03
N ARG A 28 15.74 1.31 32.08
CA ARG A 28 15.64 2.20 33.25
C ARG A 28 16.49 3.47 33.09
N LEU A 29 17.35 3.53 32.08
CA LEU A 29 18.27 4.65 31.87
C LEU A 29 17.56 5.92 31.35
N PRO A 30 18.11 7.11 31.62
CA PRO A 30 17.70 8.35 30.97
C PRO A 30 17.70 8.24 29.44
N GLN A 31 16.91 9.08 28.76
CA GLN A 31 16.69 8.96 27.30
C GLN A 31 17.99 8.99 26.49
N ALA A 32 18.92 9.91 26.81
CA ALA A 32 20.18 10.04 26.10
C ALA A 32 21.08 8.79 26.24
N GLU A 33 21.19 8.25 27.46
CA GLU A 33 21.98 7.05 27.74
C GLU A 33 21.35 5.80 27.11
N PHE A 34 20.02 5.73 27.07
CA PHE A 34 19.32 4.65 26.37
C PHE A 34 19.53 4.70 24.86
N GLU A 35 19.44 5.88 24.24
CA GLU A 35 19.72 6.03 22.81
C GLU A 35 21.17 5.65 22.47
N GLU A 36 22.13 5.97 23.35
CA GLU A 36 23.52 5.55 23.20
C GLU A 36 23.69 4.03 23.37
N CYS A 37 23.03 3.42 24.35
CA CYS A 37 23.05 1.97 24.55
C CYS A 37 22.51 1.23 23.32
N ILE A 38 21.39 1.70 22.75
CA ILE A 38 20.82 1.17 21.51
C ILE A 38 21.79 1.33 20.35
N ARG A 39 22.48 2.48 20.26
CA ARG A 39 23.50 2.74 19.23
C ARG A 39 24.64 1.72 19.30
N GLN A 40 25.19 1.50 20.50
CA GLN A 40 26.28 0.56 20.73
C GLN A 40 25.85 -0.89 20.46
N MET A 41 24.65 -1.27 20.88
CA MET A 41 24.07 -2.60 20.66
C MET A 41 23.97 -2.92 19.16
N ILE A 42 23.44 -1.99 18.36
CA ILE A 42 23.28 -2.19 16.92
C ILE A 42 24.63 -2.11 16.18
N ALA A 43 25.55 -1.24 16.60
CA ALA A 43 26.88 -1.16 16.01
C ALA A 43 27.69 -2.47 16.20
N GLY A 44 27.45 -3.18 17.32
CA GLY A 44 28.06 -4.48 17.61
C GLY A 44 27.59 -5.64 16.73
N ARG A 45 26.55 -5.47 15.90
CA ARG A 45 25.90 -6.56 15.12
C ARG A 45 26.84 -7.34 14.19
N HIS A 46 27.96 -6.76 13.77
CA HIS A 46 28.92 -7.40 12.86
C HIS A 46 29.95 -8.28 13.58
N ASN A 47 30.04 -8.19 14.91
CA ASN A 47 31.02 -8.93 15.72
C ASN A 47 30.47 -10.25 16.30
N GLU A 48 29.17 -10.51 16.20
CA GLU A 48 28.51 -11.67 16.82
C GLU A 48 28.21 -12.77 15.79
N SER A 49 29.21 -13.57 15.42
CA SER A 49 29.01 -14.77 14.59
C SER A 49 28.20 -15.85 15.32
N PHE A 50 28.32 -15.90 16.65
CA PHE A 50 27.74 -16.93 17.51
C PHE A 50 26.20 -16.85 17.62
N GLY A 51 25.63 -15.63 17.70
CA GLY A 51 24.17 -15.46 17.77
C GLY A 51 23.43 -15.84 16.48
N ARG A 52 24.12 -15.75 15.35
CA ARG A 52 23.58 -16.09 14.03
C ARG A 52 23.41 -17.61 13.84
N GLU A 53 24.38 -18.40 14.27
CA GLU A 53 24.31 -19.87 14.20
C GLU A 53 23.15 -20.43 15.04
N VAL A 54 23.02 -19.98 16.31
CA VAL A 54 21.92 -20.40 17.20
C VAL A 54 20.54 -20.05 16.63
N ARG A 55 20.43 -18.86 16.01
CA ARG A 55 19.20 -18.43 15.35
C ARG A 55 18.86 -19.30 14.14
N GLU A 56 19.82 -19.51 13.24
CA GLU A 56 19.61 -20.32 12.03
C GLU A 56 19.23 -21.77 12.40
N GLU A 57 19.86 -22.35 13.42
CA GLU A 57 19.50 -23.67 13.97
C GLU A 57 18.09 -23.71 14.57
N HIS A 58 17.70 -22.72 15.38
CA HIS A 58 16.36 -22.67 16.00
C HIS A 58 15.24 -22.52 14.95
N PHE A 59 15.41 -21.63 13.97
CA PHE A 59 14.42 -21.47 12.90
C PHE A 59 14.38 -22.67 11.95
N ALA A 60 15.52 -23.32 11.68
CA ALA A 60 15.54 -24.57 10.93
C ALA A 60 14.78 -25.68 11.67
N ALA A 61 15.00 -25.85 12.98
CA ALA A 61 14.27 -26.81 13.80
C ALA A 61 12.75 -26.52 13.84
N MET A 62 12.36 -25.24 13.89
CA MET A 62 10.94 -24.86 13.79
C MET A 62 10.33 -25.11 12.41
N ALA A 63 11.08 -24.89 11.34
CA ALA A 63 10.63 -25.19 9.98
C ALA A 63 10.45 -26.70 9.77
N GLU A 64 11.39 -27.52 10.24
CA GLU A 64 11.28 -28.99 10.24
C GLU A 64 10.09 -29.46 11.09
N ALA A 65 9.86 -28.85 12.26
CA ALA A 65 8.68 -29.15 13.08
C ALA A 65 7.38 -28.79 12.37
N ALA A 66 7.30 -27.63 11.70
CA ALA A 66 6.13 -27.22 10.93
C ALA A 66 5.88 -28.12 9.69
N GLU A 67 6.94 -28.59 9.03
CA GLU A 67 6.87 -29.59 7.94
C GLU A 67 6.40 -30.97 8.43
N SER A 68 6.83 -31.37 9.63
CA SER A 68 6.38 -32.62 10.28
C SER A 68 4.90 -32.57 10.71
N GLU A 69 4.40 -31.39 11.12
CA GLU A 69 2.98 -31.17 11.43
C GLU A 69 2.11 -31.05 10.17
N THR A 70 2.66 -30.56 9.05
CA THR A 70 1.95 -30.53 7.76
C THR A 70 1.89 -31.89 7.05
N PHE A 71 2.72 -32.86 7.45
CA PHE A 71 2.73 -34.21 6.89
C PHE A 71 1.46 -35.04 7.18
N THR A 72 0.51 -34.55 8.00
CA THR A 72 -0.79 -35.22 8.20
C THR A 72 -1.99 -34.62 7.46
N LEU A 73 -1.85 -33.56 6.66
CA LEU A 73 -2.94 -33.07 5.80
C LEU A 73 -2.41 -32.21 4.63
N VAL A 74 -2.01 -32.86 3.52
CA VAL A 74 -2.28 -32.50 2.11
C VAL A 74 -1.41 -33.43 1.21
N SER A 75 -2.06 -34.10 0.27
CA SER A 75 -1.41 -34.92 -0.76
C SER A 75 -0.54 -34.09 -1.70
N ASN A 76 0.68 -34.57 -1.93
CA ASN A 76 1.73 -34.02 -2.78
C ASN A 76 1.23 -33.39 -4.10
N SER A 77 1.58 -32.11 -4.31
CA SER A 77 1.55 -31.46 -5.62
C SER A 77 2.77 -31.86 -6.43
N THR A 78 2.53 -32.31 -7.66
CA THR A 78 3.48 -32.77 -8.69
C THR A 78 4.35 -31.62 -9.25
N SER A 79 5.16 -31.00 -8.38
CA SER A 79 6.15 -29.99 -8.77
C SER A 79 7.52 -30.21 -8.14
N ALA A 80 7.61 -31.08 -7.12
CA ALA A 80 8.86 -31.45 -6.48
C ALA A 80 9.66 -32.52 -7.26
N GLU A 81 8.98 -33.46 -7.92
CA GLU A 81 9.63 -34.55 -8.68
C GLU A 81 10.31 -34.06 -9.97
N ILE A 82 9.87 -32.94 -10.55
CA ILE A 82 10.50 -32.37 -11.76
C ILE A 82 11.81 -31.63 -11.42
N ARG A 83 11.94 -31.11 -10.20
CA ARG A 83 13.15 -30.39 -9.76
C ARG A 83 14.29 -31.32 -9.34
N GLN A 84 13.98 -32.51 -8.82
CA GLN A 84 14.99 -33.54 -8.55
C GLN A 84 15.54 -34.19 -9.83
N ALA A 85 14.75 -34.30 -10.89
CA ALA A 85 15.20 -34.87 -12.17
C ALA A 85 16.17 -33.96 -12.94
N LEU A 86 16.12 -32.63 -12.74
CA LEU A 86 17.00 -31.68 -13.43
C LEU A 86 18.39 -31.54 -12.80
N ASN A 87 18.50 -31.79 -11.49
CA ASN A 87 19.76 -31.69 -10.74
C ASN A 87 20.63 -32.96 -10.79
N ALA A 88 20.08 -34.09 -11.29
CA ALA A 88 20.80 -35.35 -11.39
C ALA A 88 21.59 -35.54 -12.71
N ALA A 89 21.59 -34.54 -13.61
CA ALA A 89 22.19 -34.66 -14.93
C ALA A 89 23.35 -33.67 -15.15
N LYS A 90 24.45 -33.82 -14.41
CA LYS A 90 25.78 -33.37 -14.85
C LYS A 90 26.89 -34.27 -14.31
N LEU A 91 27.61 -34.88 -15.25
CA LEU A 91 29.01 -35.40 -15.30
C LEU A 91 29.01 -36.53 -16.34
N SER A 92 29.89 -36.64 -17.33
CA SER A 92 31.35 -36.43 -17.32
C SER A 92 31.94 -36.29 -18.74
N ASN A 93 33.11 -35.66 -18.82
CA ASN A 93 34.02 -35.59 -19.97
C ASN A 93 34.75 -36.92 -20.25
N HIS A 94 35.09 -37.17 -21.53
CA HIS A 94 36.41 -37.59 -22.05
C HIS A 94 36.35 -37.60 -23.60
N ALA A 95 37.14 -36.75 -24.29
CA ALA A 95 38.42 -37.04 -25.00
C ALA A 95 38.23 -37.94 -26.26
N SER A 96 38.71 -37.67 -27.48
CA SER A 96 40.00 -37.13 -27.92
C SER A 96 40.01 -36.79 -29.44
N GLN A 97 41.01 -35.98 -29.85
CA GLN A 97 41.85 -36.04 -31.07
C GLN A 97 41.43 -35.45 -32.45
N ASP A 98 42.26 -34.45 -32.83
CA ASP A 98 43.03 -34.25 -34.07
C ASP A 98 42.38 -33.82 -35.41
N THR A 99 42.78 -32.61 -35.87
CA THR A 99 43.47 -32.27 -37.16
C THR A 99 43.39 -30.74 -37.39
N GLU A 100 44.46 -29.99 -37.14
CA GLU A 100 45.49 -29.52 -38.10
C GLU A 100 45.16 -28.25 -38.91
N THR A 101 45.96 -27.21 -38.60
CA THR A 101 46.58 -26.21 -39.50
C THR A 101 45.74 -25.23 -40.31
N MET A 102 45.92 -23.93 -40.03
CA MET A 102 46.62 -22.97 -40.90
C MET A 102 46.73 -21.63 -40.17
N GLY A 103 47.92 -21.30 -39.69
CA GLY A 103 48.27 -19.97 -39.23
C GLY A 103 48.87 -19.14 -40.36
N ARG A 104 48.71 -17.82 -40.30
CA ARG A 104 49.71 -16.90 -40.85
C ARG A 104 49.70 -15.56 -40.12
N SER A 105 50.89 -15.21 -39.67
CA SER A 105 51.28 -14.09 -38.83
C SER A 105 51.79 -12.89 -39.64
N SER A 106 51.42 -11.68 -39.18
CA SER A 106 52.18 -10.41 -39.13
C SER A 106 52.69 -9.81 -40.47
N PRO A 107 53.10 -8.51 -40.58
CA PRO A 107 53.37 -7.51 -39.54
C PRO A 107 52.81 -6.09 -39.78
N THR A 108 52.81 -5.29 -38.72
CA THR A 108 52.61 -3.84 -38.75
C THR A 108 53.90 -3.16 -39.24
N GLN A 109 53.82 -2.37 -40.30
CA GLN A 109 54.93 -1.54 -40.79
C GLN A 109 54.39 -0.15 -41.10
N GLU A 110 54.95 0.85 -40.40
CA GLU A 110 54.76 2.27 -40.65
C GLU A 110 55.38 2.61 -42.02
N MET A 111 54.62 3.23 -42.92
CA MET A 111 55.14 3.95 -44.09
C MET A 111 54.17 5.06 -44.54
N GLU A 112 54.81 6.10 -45.04
CA GLU A 112 54.35 7.47 -45.29
C GLU A 112 53.19 7.61 -46.29
N VAL A 113 52.38 8.66 -46.09
CA VAL A 113 51.28 9.06 -46.98
C VAL A 113 51.83 10.02 -48.04
N GLU A 114 51.82 9.60 -49.31
CA GLU A 114 51.91 10.49 -50.46
C GLU A 114 50.55 11.15 -50.75
N GLU A 115 50.60 12.43 -51.11
CA GLU A 115 49.47 13.32 -51.38
C GLU A 115 48.61 12.86 -52.56
N ALA A 116 47.28 12.79 -52.35
CA ALA A 116 46.28 12.77 -53.41
C ALA A 116 45.31 13.95 -53.24
N GLN A 117 45.08 14.67 -54.34
CA GLN A 117 44.38 15.95 -54.46
C GLN A 117 42.91 15.96 -53.97
N PRO A 118 42.36 17.15 -53.61
CA PRO A 118 41.09 17.25 -52.90
C PRO A 118 39.89 16.98 -53.82
N VAL A 119 39.08 15.99 -53.44
CA VAL A 119 37.73 15.80 -53.99
C VAL A 119 36.83 16.84 -53.34
N GLN A 120 36.22 17.71 -54.13
CA GLN A 120 35.17 18.64 -53.69
C GLN A 120 34.07 17.86 -52.96
N SER A 121 33.93 18.06 -51.65
CA SER A 121 32.77 17.57 -50.90
C SER A 121 31.53 18.31 -51.41
N ASN A 122 30.54 17.55 -51.88
CA ASN A 122 29.24 18.11 -52.21
C ASN A 122 28.56 18.48 -50.87
N PRO A 123 28.14 19.74 -50.65
CA PRO A 123 27.45 20.16 -49.42
C PRO A 123 26.23 19.30 -49.08
N PHE A 124 25.60 18.69 -50.09
CA PHE A 124 24.52 17.74 -49.92
C PHE A 124 24.95 16.40 -49.32
N MET A 125 26.13 15.88 -49.71
CA MET A 125 26.69 14.64 -49.16
C MET A 125 27.23 14.86 -47.74
N GLU A 126 27.82 16.03 -47.49
CA GLU A 126 28.25 16.45 -46.15
C GLU A 126 27.03 16.66 -45.23
N GLY A 127 25.96 17.25 -45.77
CA GLY A 127 24.66 17.32 -45.11
C GLY A 127 24.04 15.94 -44.82
N LEU A 128 24.15 14.97 -45.74
CA LEU A 128 23.63 13.60 -45.55
C LEU A 128 24.43 12.79 -44.52
N ILE A 129 25.74 12.96 -44.48
CA ILE A 129 26.63 12.30 -43.51
C ILE A 129 26.43 12.91 -42.11
N ASN A 130 26.17 14.22 -42.03
CA ASN A 130 25.91 14.90 -40.75
C ASN A 130 24.45 14.79 -40.28
N TYR A 131 23.49 14.49 -41.17
CA TYR A 131 22.07 14.33 -40.84
C TYR A 131 21.79 13.20 -39.83
N ASP A 132 22.59 12.13 -39.86
CA ASP A 132 22.49 11.05 -38.87
C ASP A 132 23.29 11.33 -37.58
N ASN A 133 24.22 12.29 -37.59
CA ASN A 133 25.09 12.62 -36.45
C ASN A 133 24.55 13.75 -35.56
N GLU A 134 23.61 14.57 -36.03
CA GLU A 134 23.04 15.70 -35.26
C GLU A 134 21.84 15.35 -34.38
N LYS A 135 21.38 14.09 -34.38
CA LYS A 135 20.36 13.66 -33.41
C LYS A 135 21.05 13.27 -32.11
N PRO A 136 20.63 13.80 -30.94
CA PRO A 136 21.16 13.32 -29.67
C PRO A 136 21.01 11.81 -29.63
N ALA A 137 22.08 11.10 -29.23
CA ALA A 137 22.06 9.66 -29.09
C ALA A 137 20.88 9.28 -28.19
N ARG A 138 19.83 8.72 -28.80
CA ARG A 138 18.67 8.24 -28.05
C ARG A 138 19.13 7.01 -27.30
N ASP A 139 19.12 7.11 -25.97
CA ASP A 139 19.44 6.00 -25.08
C ASP A 139 18.37 4.90 -25.22
N LEU A 140 18.57 4.00 -26.18
CA LEU A 140 17.69 2.87 -26.46
C LEU A 140 17.67 1.87 -25.29
N GLU A 141 18.62 1.96 -24.34
CA GLU A 141 18.69 1.06 -23.17
C GLU A 141 17.64 1.39 -22.10
N ASN A 142 17.19 2.65 -22.03
CA ASN A 142 16.17 3.09 -21.06
C ASN A 142 14.73 3.06 -21.64
N MET A 143 14.52 2.44 -22.80
CA MET A 143 13.19 2.35 -23.42
C MET A 143 12.57 0.96 -23.21
N MET A 144 11.25 0.91 -23.09
CA MET A 144 10.47 -0.32 -23.05
C MET A 144 9.18 -0.19 -23.86
N TYR A 145 8.66 -1.32 -24.32
CA TYR A 145 7.30 -1.37 -24.85
C TYR A 145 6.31 -1.61 -23.70
N THR A 146 5.18 -0.92 -23.74
CA THR A 146 4.01 -1.32 -22.96
C THR A 146 3.51 -2.67 -23.47
N GLU A 147 2.72 -3.39 -22.66
CA GLU A 147 2.09 -4.66 -23.12
C GLU A 147 1.18 -4.46 -24.35
N ASN A 148 0.68 -3.24 -24.53
CA ASN A 148 -0.16 -2.85 -25.66
C ASN A 148 0.64 -2.21 -26.82
N GLY A 149 1.97 -2.28 -26.77
CA GLY A 149 2.87 -1.94 -27.87
C GLY A 149 3.21 -0.47 -28.03
N ASP A 150 2.86 0.40 -27.07
CA ASP A 150 3.31 1.79 -27.05
C ASP A 150 4.73 1.92 -26.47
N LEU A 151 5.40 3.02 -26.77
CA LEU A 151 6.77 3.29 -26.34
C LEU A 151 6.79 4.09 -25.03
N ALA A 152 7.47 3.56 -24.01
CA ALA A 152 7.60 4.19 -22.69
C ALA A 152 9.05 4.08 -22.17
N TYR A 153 9.36 4.83 -21.11
CA TYR A 153 10.64 4.75 -20.42
C TYR A 153 10.62 3.68 -19.33
N ARG A 154 11.74 2.97 -19.16
CA ARG A 154 11.94 1.98 -18.10
C ARG A 154 12.27 2.63 -16.76
N SER A 155 12.98 3.75 -16.79
CA SER A 155 13.30 4.62 -15.66
C SER A 155 13.07 6.08 -16.05
N SER A 156 12.65 6.88 -15.07
CA SER A 156 12.60 8.34 -15.20
C SER A 156 14.00 9.00 -15.23
N GLN A 157 15.07 8.21 -15.07
CA GLN A 157 16.48 8.62 -14.90
C GLN A 157 16.78 9.30 -13.55
N ASP A 158 15.83 9.25 -12.60
CA ASP A 158 15.97 9.73 -11.23
C ASP A 158 15.46 8.64 -10.27
N ALA A 159 16.27 8.25 -9.28
CA ALA A 159 15.92 7.11 -8.43
C ALA A 159 14.83 7.46 -7.42
N LEU A 160 14.73 8.72 -6.99
CA LEU A 160 13.68 9.19 -6.08
C LEU A 160 12.32 9.20 -6.78
N VAL A 161 12.25 9.67 -8.02
CA VAL A 161 11.03 9.64 -8.85
C VAL A 161 10.61 8.21 -9.13
N ASP A 162 11.54 7.33 -9.51
CA ASP A 162 11.25 5.91 -9.73
C ASP A 162 10.72 5.23 -8.46
N LEU A 163 11.36 5.46 -7.30
CA LEU A 163 10.89 4.92 -6.03
C LEU A 163 9.49 5.47 -5.70
N PHE A 164 9.30 6.78 -5.71
CA PHE A 164 8.02 7.40 -5.39
C PHE A 164 6.89 6.86 -6.29
N GLN A 165 7.17 6.66 -7.58
CA GLN A 165 6.20 6.18 -8.55
C GLN A 165 5.92 4.67 -8.43
N GLU A 166 6.90 3.84 -8.11
CA GLU A 166 6.68 2.38 -8.03
C GLU A 166 6.33 1.88 -6.62
N LEU A 167 6.38 2.73 -5.59
CA LEU A 167 6.13 2.38 -4.20
C LEU A 167 4.64 2.11 -3.89
N GLU A 168 4.12 1.00 -4.41
CA GLU A 168 2.73 0.52 -4.30
C GLU A 168 2.65 -0.92 -3.78
N GLU A 169 1.47 -1.39 -3.34
CA GLU A 169 1.34 -2.76 -2.81
C GLU A 169 1.73 -3.86 -3.82
N VAL A 170 1.65 -3.55 -5.11
CA VAL A 170 1.95 -4.47 -6.21
C VAL A 170 3.43 -4.58 -6.53
N VAL A 171 4.32 -3.76 -5.96
CA VAL A 171 5.76 -3.85 -6.28
C VAL A 171 6.35 -5.19 -5.80
N SER A 172 7.13 -5.86 -6.64
CA SER A 172 7.77 -7.13 -6.25
C SER A 172 8.85 -6.92 -5.17
N GLY A 173 9.13 -7.94 -4.37
CA GLY A 173 10.23 -7.97 -3.38
C GLY A 173 11.57 -7.48 -3.93
N PRO A 174 12.09 -8.15 -4.98
CA PRO A 174 13.36 -7.77 -5.60
C PRO A 174 13.37 -6.37 -6.20
N ARG A 175 12.27 -5.95 -6.86
CA ARG A 175 12.19 -4.61 -7.45
C ARG A 175 12.17 -3.51 -6.40
N LEU A 176 11.42 -3.70 -5.31
CA LEU A 176 11.40 -2.76 -4.19
C LEU A 176 12.78 -2.62 -3.55
N LYS A 177 13.51 -3.74 -3.38
CA LYS A 177 14.88 -3.72 -2.87
C LYS A 177 15.79 -2.87 -3.75
N ASP A 178 15.77 -3.10 -5.07
CA ASP A 178 16.56 -2.34 -6.05
C ASP A 178 16.22 -0.84 -6.01
N LEU A 179 14.93 -0.48 -6.01
CA LEU A 179 14.49 0.91 -5.93
C LEU A 179 14.95 1.61 -4.64
N LEU A 180 14.80 0.94 -3.50
CA LEU A 180 15.23 1.48 -2.20
C LEU A 180 16.75 1.67 -2.15
N THR A 181 17.53 0.70 -2.66
CA THR A 181 18.99 0.80 -2.70
C THR A 181 19.45 1.98 -3.56
N ARG A 182 18.94 2.12 -4.79
CA ARG A 182 19.32 3.23 -5.69
C ARG A 182 18.91 4.59 -5.13
N ALA A 183 17.68 4.70 -4.62
CA ALA A 183 17.19 5.95 -4.04
C ALA A 183 17.98 6.35 -2.79
N TRP A 184 18.37 5.38 -1.96
CA TRP A 184 19.16 5.63 -0.77
C TRP A 184 20.59 6.08 -1.11
N GLU A 185 21.21 5.49 -2.14
CA GLU A 185 22.52 5.93 -2.63
C GLU A 185 22.50 7.37 -3.15
N GLU A 186 21.38 7.79 -3.75
CA GLU A 186 21.20 9.15 -4.25
C GLU A 186 20.94 10.16 -3.12
N ASN A 187 19.94 9.89 -2.28
CA ASN A 187 19.61 10.75 -1.14
C ASN A 187 18.91 9.96 -0.02
N PRO A 188 19.64 9.59 1.06
CA PRO A 188 19.10 8.85 2.19
C PRO A 188 17.92 9.53 2.88
N LEU A 189 18.00 10.85 3.08
CA LEU A 189 16.98 11.61 3.80
C LEU A 189 15.69 11.73 2.97
N ALA A 190 15.80 12.03 1.67
CA ALA A 190 14.66 12.05 0.77
C ALA A 190 14.00 10.67 0.69
N THR A 191 14.81 9.60 0.60
CA THR A 191 14.32 8.21 0.61
C THR A 191 13.56 7.88 1.89
N LEU A 192 14.09 8.26 3.06
CA LEU A 192 13.40 8.09 4.34
C LEU A 192 12.06 8.83 4.37
N ARG A 193 12.01 10.06 3.84
CA ARG A 193 10.78 10.84 3.73
C ARG A 193 9.78 10.19 2.77
N ILE A 194 10.22 9.63 1.65
CA ILE A 194 9.37 8.85 0.73
C ILE A 194 8.79 7.61 1.45
N ILE A 195 9.60 6.89 2.23
CA ILE A 195 9.14 5.74 3.04
C ILE A 195 8.05 6.18 4.02
N PHE A 196 8.24 7.27 4.75
CA PHE A 196 7.22 7.78 5.68
C PHE A 196 5.99 8.36 4.96
N ASN A 197 6.16 8.97 3.80
CA ASN A 197 5.06 9.40 2.93
C ASN A 197 4.20 8.20 2.53
N SER A 198 4.80 7.05 2.19
CA SER A 198 4.05 5.84 1.86
C SER A 198 3.09 5.41 2.97
N ARG A 199 3.50 5.57 4.24
CA ARG A 199 2.65 5.27 5.40
C ARG A 199 1.67 6.38 5.74
N SER A 200 2.03 7.64 5.53
CA SER A 200 1.29 8.80 6.01
C SER A 200 -0.19 8.76 5.60
N ILE A 201 -1.10 8.68 6.59
CA ILE A 201 -2.56 8.59 6.36
C ILE A 201 -3.12 9.90 5.79
N HIS A 202 -2.52 11.02 6.18
CA HIS A 202 -3.07 12.35 5.96
C HIS A 202 -2.41 13.11 4.81
N LEU A 203 -1.14 12.80 4.52
CA LEU A 203 -0.32 13.51 3.53
C LEU A 203 0.20 12.61 2.40
N GLY A 204 0.08 11.29 2.52
CA GLY A 204 0.70 10.36 1.58
C GLY A 204 -0.18 9.17 1.25
N LYS A 205 0.44 8.02 0.96
CA LYS A 205 -0.23 6.87 0.33
C LYS A 205 -1.05 6.00 1.28
N SER A 206 -0.92 6.18 2.60
CA SER A 206 -1.60 5.37 3.62
C SER A 206 -1.38 3.83 3.48
N SER A 207 -0.30 3.40 2.83
CA SER A 207 0.00 1.99 2.57
C SER A 207 0.78 1.36 3.72
N ARG A 208 0.11 0.49 4.49
CA ARG A 208 0.75 -0.22 5.63
C ARG A 208 1.69 -1.31 5.16
N THR A 209 1.26 -2.11 4.18
CA THR A 209 2.01 -3.27 3.70
C THR A 209 3.36 -2.86 3.13
N VAL A 210 3.36 -1.84 2.27
CA VAL A 210 4.57 -1.31 1.65
C VAL A 210 5.50 -0.69 2.69
N PHE A 211 4.94 0.08 3.63
CA PHE A 211 5.72 0.63 4.73
C PHE A 211 6.41 -0.44 5.58
N TYR A 212 5.73 -1.55 5.90
CA TYR A 212 6.36 -2.64 6.67
C TYR A 212 7.47 -3.34 5.89
N ARG A 213 7.35 -3.49 4.57
CA ARG A 213 8.44 -4.01 3.71
C ARG A 213 9.63 -3.05 3.66
N CYS A 214 9.36 -1.74 3.57
CA CYS A 214 10.41 -0.72 3.67
C CYS A 214 11.07 -0.70 5.05
N ALA A 215 10.29 -0.87 6.13
CA ALA A 215 10.82 -1.02 7.47
C ALA A 215 11.68 -2.29 7.60
N GLY A 216 11.33 -3.37 6.90
CA GLY A 216 12.18 -4.56 6.79
C GLY A 216 13.50 -4.28 6.09
N TRP A 217 13.48 -3.54 4.99
CA TRP A 217 14.70 -3.09 4.32
C TRP A 217 15.56 -2.19 5.23
N LEU A 218 14.95 -1.24 5.95
CA LEU A 218 15.66 -0.42 6.93
C LEU A 218 16.20 -1.26 8.10
N ALA A 219 15.47 -2.22 8.63
CA ALA A 219 15.95 -3.10 9.70
C ALA A 219 17.22 -3.88 9.29
N GLN A 220 17.29 -4.30 8.03
CA GLN A 220 18.44 -5.02 7.49
C GLN A 220 19.64 -4.09 7.21
N ASN A 221 19.41 -2.95 6.57
CA ASN A 221 20.48 -2.10 6.04
C ASN A 221 20.82 -0.91 6.98
N HIS A 222 19.79 -0.25 7.53
CA HIS A 222 19.86 0.99 8.32
C HIS A 222 19.03 0.92 9.63
N PRO A 223 19.37 -0.03 10.54
CA PRO A 223 18.58 -0.30 11.75
C PRO A 223 18.53 0.87 12.73
N LEU A 224 19.59 1.69 12.87
CA LEU A 224 19.55 2.86 13.76
C LEU A 224 18.54 3.88 13.25
N THR A 225 18.49 4.08 11.93
CA THR A 225 17.56 4.99 11.27
C THR A 225 16.13 4.51 11.45
N LEU A 226 15.85 3.21 11.36
CA LEU A 226 14.53 2.69 11.69
C LEU A 226 14.14 3.03 13.13
N VAL A 227 14.96 2.62 14.10
CA VAL A 227 14.67 2.74 15.54
C VAL A 227 14.52 4.20 15.96
N ALA A 228 15.36 5.10 15.45
CA ALA A 228 15.32 6.52 15.78
C ALA A 228 14.00 7.21 15.37
N ASN A 229 13.39 6.76 14.27
CA ASN A 229 12.24 7.42 13.65
C ASN A 229 10.88 6.76 13.98
N LEU A 230 10.83 5.59 14.63
CA LEU A 230 9.57 4.90 14.97
C LEU A 230 8.59 5.77 15.78
N ARG A 231 9.11 6.64 16.66
CA ARG A 231 8.31 7.56 17.48
C ARG A 231 7.38 8.45 16.65
N TRP A 232 7.79 8.81 15.42
CA TRP A 232 7.04 9.72 14.54
C TRP A 232 5.80 9.08 13.91
N LEU A 233 5.64 7.75 14.03
CA LEU A 233 4.40 7.07 13.62
C LEU A 233 3.22 7.42 14.51
N SER A 234 3.44 7.77 15.78
CA SER A 234 2.37 8.01 16.75
C SER A 234 2.26 9.47 17.22
N ARG A 235 3.28 10.30 16.99
CA ARG A 235 3.27 11.70 17.44
C ARG A 235 2.44 12.62 16.54
N PRO A 236 1.75 13.62 17.11
CA PRO A 236 0.83 14.49 16.38
C PRO A 236 1.57 15.60 15.61
N VAL A 237 2.33 15.24 14.58
CA VAL A 237 3.20 16.18 13.83
C VAL A 237 2.52 16.82 12.61
N ILE A 238 1.33 16.36 12.23
CA ILE A 238 0.59 16.85 11.06
C ILE A 238 -0.52 17.79 11.53
N ASN A 239 -0.54 19.03 11.03
CA ASN A 239 -1.59 19.98 11.35
C ASN A 239 -2.92 19.61 10.67
N LYS A 240 -4.01 19.59 11.43
CA LYS A 240 -5.36 19.62 10.87
C LYS A 240 -5.77 21.08 10.77
N LYS A 241 -5.95 21.62 9.56
CA LYS A 241 -6.67 22.89 9.38
C LYS A 241 -8.05 22.72 10.05
N ALA A 242 -8.22 23.32 11.23
CA ALA A 242 -9.51 23.38 11.90
C ALA A 242 -10.31 24.51 11.27
N GLU A 243 -11.60 24.30 11.03
CA GLU A 243 -12.53 25.41 10.78
C GLU A 243 -12.36 26.38 11.98
N LYS A 244 -11.87 27.60 11.74
CA LYS A 244 -11.98 28.68 12.71
C LYS A 244 -13.47 28.89 12.94
N LYS A 245 -13.98 28.45 14.09
CA LYS A 245 -15.27 28.98 14.57
C LYS A 245 -14.98 30.42 14.99
N GLU A 246 -15.71 31.37 14.41
CA GLU A 246 -15.53 32.81 14.64
C GLU A 246 -15.87 33.29 16.06
N ASP A 247 -16.24 32.40 16.98
CA ASP A 247 -16.51 32.76 18.38
C ASP A 247 -15.59 31.97 19.32
N ASP A 248 -14.37 32.48 19.51
CA ASP A 248 -13.62 32.46 20.78
C ASP A 248 -12.27 33.16 20.55
N ASP A 249 -12.30 34.50 20.46
CA ASP A 249 -11.13 35.35 20.69
C ASP A 249 -10.72 35.24 22.16
N LEU A 250 -9.98 34.17 22.47
CA LEU A 250 -9.10 34.11 23.63
C LEU A 250 -7.67 34.13 23.10
N VAL A 251 -7.08 35.32 23.17
CA VAL A 251 -5.63 35.54 23.12
C VAL A 251 -5.00 34.59 24.14
N LEU A 252 -4.44 33.49 23.67
CA LEU A 252 -3.66 32.56 24.47
C LEU A 252 -2.20 32.84 24.17
N VAL A 253 -1.53 33.35 25.20
CA VAL A 253 -0.08 33.50 25.31
C VAL A 253 0.59 32.24 24.74
N GLU A 254 1.46 32.44 23.77
CA GLU A 254 2.37 31.43 23.26
C GLU A 254 3.27 31.00 24.43
N GLU A 255 2.95 29.89 25.09
CA GLU A 255 3.99 29.14 25.78
C GLU A 255 4.85 28.52 24.67
N GLU A 256 5.97 29.18 24.36
CA GLU A 256 7.11 28.54 23.70
C GLU A 256 7.40 27.27 24.51
N ASN A 257 7.05 26.11 23.94
CA ASN A 257 7.44 24.83 24.53
C ASN A 257 8.96 24.68 24.33
N ASP A 258 9.74 25.16 25.30
CA ASP A 258 11.20 25.09 25.41
C ASP A 258 11.74 23.64 25.61
N ASP A 259 10.89 22.61 25.49
CA ASP A 259 11.33 21.22 25.57
C ASP A 259 11.63 20.68 24.16
N ASP A 260 12.91 20.40 23.88
CA ASP A 260 13.40 19.74 22.65
C ASP A 260 12.57 18.50 22.28
N SER A 261 11.92 17.88 23.28
CA SER A 261 11.09 16.70 23.12
C SER A 261 9.76 16.95 22.40
N THR A 262 9.16 18.15 22.43
CA THR A 262 7.83 18.46 21.81
C THR A 262 7.91 19.45 20.66
N LYS A 263 9.11 19.86 20.25
CA LYS A 263 9.38 20.83 19.17
C LYS A 263 8.55 20.65 17.89
N PHE A 264 8.26 19.40 17.51
CA PHE A 264 7.54 19.08 16.27
C PHE A 264 6.05 18.74 16.48
N ASP A 265 5.58 18.71 17.72
CA ASP A 265 4.18 18.40 18.00
C ASP A 265 3.30 19.59 17.64
N VAL A 266 2.18 19.29 16.98
CA VAL A 266 1.18 20.29 16.61
C VAL A 266 -0.02 20.16 17.53
N LYS A 267 -0.49 21.28 18.08
CA LYS A 267 -1.72 21.34 18.88
C LYS A 267 -2.90 20.88 18.03
N ASN A 268 -3.65 19.88 18.50
CA ASN A 268 -4.70 19.19 17.75
C ASN A 268 -4.23 18.49 16.46
N GLY A 269 -2.92 18.18 16.36
CA GLY A 269 -2.33 17.48 15.25
C GLY A 269 -2.69 15.99 15.17
N VAL A 270 -2.33 15.37 14.05
CA VAL A 270 -2.46 13.94 13.79
C VAL A 270 -1.12 13.33 13.40
N ALA A 271 -0.99 12.01 13.54
CA ALA A 271 0.24 11.29 13.28
C ALA A 271 0.29 10.71 11.86
N HIS A 272 1.49 10.37 11.38
CA HIS A 272 1.65 9.67 10.10
C HIS A 272 0.98 8.29 10.10
N GLY A 273 1.00 7.61 11.24
CA GLY A 273 0.44 6.28 11.41
C GLY A 273 -0.32 6.10 12.71
N TYR A 274 -0.22 4.92 13.29
CA TYR A 274 -0.83 4.53 14.55
C TYR A 274 0.19 3.83 15.44
N TRP A 275 -0.06 3.84 16.76
CA TRP A 275 0.65 3.02 17.74
C TRP A 275 0.72 1.53 17.36
N LYS A 276 -0.30 1.01 16.67
CA LYS A 276 -0.35 -0.38 16.20
C LYS A 276 0.69 -0.71 15.12
N ASP A 277 1.20 0.28 14.37
CA ASP A 277 2.24 0.03 13.37
C ASP A 277 3.53 -0.48 14.01
N MET A 278 3.93 0.11 15.14
CA MET A 278 5.09 -0.33 15.90
C MET A 278 4.94 -1.79 16.38
N LEU A 279 3.77 -2.13 16.94
CA LEU A 279 3.49 -3.50 17.37
C LEU A 279 3.45 -4.50 16.21
N ASN A 280 2.97 -4.07 15.04
CA ASN A 280 2.95 -4.91 13.85
C ASN A 280 4.38 -5.16 13.34
N ILE A 281 5.24 -4.13 13.27
CA ILE A 281 6.65 -4.28 12.89
C ILE A 281 7.35 -5.28 13.82
N LEU A 282 7.15 -5.14 15.14
CA LEU A 282 7.74 -6.05 16.11
C LEU A 282 7.20 -7.47 15.98
N ALA A 283 5.90 -7.65 15.74
CA ALA A 283 5.32 -8.97 15.53
C ALA A 283 5.86 -9.62 14.25
N ILE A 284 6.05 -8.85 13.16
CA ILE A 284 6.67 -9.36 11.92
C ILE A 284 8.12 -9.77 12.19
N ALA A 285 8.87 -8.97 12.95
CA ALA A 285 10.25 -9.28 13.34
C ALA A 285 10.34 -10.56 14.20
N ALA A 286 9.41 -10.74 15.13
CA ALA A 286 9.34 -11.93 16.00
C ALA A 286 9.09 -13.25 15.23
N ASN A 287 8.66 -13.17 13.96
CA ASN A 287 8.46 -14.34 13.10
C ASN A 287 9.53 -14.44 12.00
N ASP A 288 10.63 -13.68 12.09
CA ASP A 288 11.71 -13.62 11.09
C ASP A 288 11.24 -13.25 9.66
N LYS A 289 10.22 -12.40 9.57
CA LYS A 289 9.65 -11.93 8.28
C LYS A 289 9.76 -10.43 8.08
N LEU A 290 10.57 -9.74 8.88
CA LEU A 290 10.79 -8.31 8.75
C LEU A 290 11.83 -8.05 7.66
N THR A 291 11.44 -8.33 6.42
CA THR A 291 12.28 -8.17 5.23
C THR A 291 11.52 -7.42 4.13
N VAL A 292 12.25 -6.99 3.09
CA VAL A 292 11.66 -6.32 1.92
C VAL A 292 10.90 -7.29 1.00
N ILE A 293 11.19 -8.59 1.11
CA ILE A 293 10.71 -9.63 0.20
C ILE A 293 9.47 -10.31 0.76
N ASP A 294 9.47 -10.63 2.05
CA ASP A 294 8.37 -11.33 2.70
C ASP A 294 7.09 -10.49 2.71
N ASP A 295 5.94 -11.14 2.64
CA ASP A 295 4.65 -10.47 2.76
C ASP A 295 4.27 -10.31 4.25
N PRO A 296 4.20 -9.07 4.79
CA PRO A 296 3.77 -8.82 6.16
C PRO A 296 2.41 -9.44 6.51
N LYS A 297 1.57 -9.67 5.49
CA LYS A 297 0.25 -10.27 5.61
C LYS A 297 0.30 -11.70 6.14
N GLU A 298 1.38 -12.46 5.93
CA GLU A 298 1.50 -13.84 6.43
C GLU A 298 1.50 -13.93 7.96
N VAL A 299 2.01 -12.89 8.64
CA VAL A 299 2.01 -12.81 10.11
C VAL A 299 0.76 -12.10 10.61
N LEU A 300 0.42 -10.96 9.98
CA LEU A 300 -0.65 -10.08 10.46
C LEU A 300 -2.06 -10.62 10.15
N ASN A 301 -2.19 -11.59 9.24
CA ASN A 301 -3.47 -12.22 8.93
C ASN A 301 -3.64 -13.54 9.66
N THR A 302 -4.16 -13.45 10.88
CA THR A 302 -5.00 -14.52 11.41
C THR A 302 -6.45 -14.15 11.12
N GLU A 303 -6.89 -14.30 9.86
CA GLU A 303 -8.30 -14.62 9.66
C GLU A 303 -8.52 -15.91 10.44
N ASN A 304 -9.14 -15.78 11.61
CA ASN A 304 -9.67 -16.91 12.33
C ASN A 304 -11.06 -17.14 11.74
N PRO A 305 -11.24 -18.04 10.76
CA PRO A 305 -12.55 -18.30 10.17
C PRO A 305 -13.60 -18.73 11.22
N GLY A 306 -13.18 -19.08 12.44
CA GLY A 306 -14.05 -19.37 13.58
C GLY A 306 -14.64 -18.15 14.30
N ILE A 307 -14.16 -16.92 14.06
CA ILE A 307 -14.65 -15.70 14.75
C ILE A 307 -15.66 -14.92 13.89
N LEU A 308 -15.62 -15.07 12.56
CA LEU A 308 -16.52 -14.38 11.63
C LEU A 308 -17.96 -14.94 11.62
N ARG A 309 -18.21 -16.04 12.31
CA ARG A 309 -19.56 -16.55 12.56
C ARG A 309 -19.59 -17.08 13.98
N GLY A 310 -20.37 -16.46 14.86
CA GLY A 310 -20.67 -16.96 16.22
C GLY A 310 -21.40 -18.31 16.27
N LYS A 311 -21.21 -19.17 15.27
CA LYS A 311 -21.63 -20.56 15.18
C LYS A 311 -20.48 -21.31 14.50
N SER A 312 -19.91 -22.29 15.20
CA SER A 312 -18.99 -23.28 14.61
C SER A 312 -19.69 -23.94 13.41
N THR A 313 -19.39 -23.49 12.20
CA THR A 313 -19.89 -24.13 10.98
C THR A 313 -18.86 -25.14 10.52
N LYS A 314 -19.23 -26.43 10.54
CA LYS A 314 -18.47 -27.51 9.88
C LYS A 314 -18.06 -27.06 8.48
N LYS A 315 -16.78 -27.26 8.12
CA LYS A 315 -16.23 -26.95 6.79
C LYS A 315 -17.17 -27.47 5.69
N PRO A 316 -17.49 -26.67 4.65
CA PRO A 316 -18.24 -27.16 3.51
C PRO A 316 -17.42 -28.24 2.79
N ARG A 317 -18.04 -29.38 2.48
CA ARG A 317 -17.41 -30.41 1.64
C ARG A 317 -17.23 -29.84 0.24
N HIS A 318 -15.98 -29.72 -0.22
CA HIS A 318 -15.68 -29.46 -1.63
C HIS A 318 -16.36 -30.53 -2.48
N ARG A 319 -17.26 -30.09 -3.36
CA ARG A 319 -17.88 -30.93 -4.38
C ARG A 319 -17.01 -30.74 -5.62
N ASP A 320 -16.19 -31.74 -5.94
CA ASP A 320 -15.36 -31.73 -7.15
C ASP A 320 -16.23 -31.51 -8.39
N GLY A 321 -16.09 -30.32 -8.99
CA GLY A 321 -16.70 -29.97 -10.26
C GLY A 321 -15.87 -30.57 -11.40
N ARG A 322 -16.29 -31.73 -11.90
CA ARG A 322 -15.89 -32.16 -13.25
C ARG A 322 -16.41 -31.12 -14.25
N ARG A 323 -15.47 -30.44 -14.91
CA ARG A 323 -15.69 -29.55 -16.04
C ARG A 323 -16.40 -30.33 -17.17
N LEU A 324 -17.60 -29.90 -17.53
CA LEU A 324 -18.26 -30.31 -18.77
C LEU A 324 -17.93 -29.25 -19.83
N HIS A 325 -17.09 -29.63 -20.80
CA HIS A 325 -16.87 -28.88 -22.03
C HIS A 325 -18.15 -28.88 -22.88
N GLY A 326 -18.55 -27.71 -23.33
CA GLY A 326 -19.58 -27.54 -24.35
C GLY A 326 -19.01 -27.82 -25.74
N HIS A 327 -19.66 -28.72 -26.48
CA HIS A 327 -19.57 -28.75 -27.94
C HIS A 327 -20.98 -28.61 -28.51
N HIS A 328 -21.09 -27.68 -29.46
CA HIS A 328 -22.30 -27.35 -30.18
C HIS A 328 -22.59 -28.33 -31.33
N HIS A 329 -23.88 -28.38 -31.64
CA HIS A 329 -24.56 -28.82 -32.88
C HIS A 329 -24.87 -30.30 -33.12
N GLY A 330 -26.19 -30.56 -33.16
CA GLY A 330 -26.81 -31.13 -34.36
C GLY A 330 -27.39 -32.54 -34.25
N GLY A 331 -28.70 -32.66 -34.43
CA GLY A 331 -29.29 -33.76 -35.23
C GLY A 331 -29.60 -35.09 -34.53
N MET A 332 -30.85 -35.22 -34.09
CA MET A 332 -31.80 -36.30 -34.39
C MET A 332 -31.34 -37.75 -34.74
N ILE A 333 -32.10 -38.69 -34.14
CA ILE A 333 -32.53 -40.03 -34.61
C ILE A 333 -31.65 -41.26 -34.25
N GLY A 334 -32.26 -42.16 -33.46
CA GLY A 334 -32.49 -43.55 -33.89
C GLY A 334 -31.53 -44.66 -33.44
N GLY A 335 -31.99 -45.47 -32.48
CA GLY A 335 -32.13 -46.92 -32.70
C GLY A 335 -30.94 -47.87 -32.54
N ARG A 336 -31.13 -48.83 -31.61
CA ARG A 336 -30.73 -50.26 -31.65
C ARG A 336 -29.24 -50.65 -31.62
N GLY A 337 -28.92 -51.60 -30.74
CA GLY A 337 -28.15 -52.79 -31.16
C GLY A 337 -26.95 -53.23 -30.32
N ARG A 338 -27.22 -54.20 -29.44
CA ARG A 338 -26.43 -55.40 -29.06
C ARG A 338 -24.97 -55.54 -29.54
N GLY A 339 -24.08 -55.98 -28.63
CA GLY A 339 -22.92 -56.79 -29.04
C GLY A 339 -21.83 -57.09 -27.99
N ARG A 340 -22.11 -58.05 -27.09
CA ARG A 340 -21.19 -59.07 -26.55
C ARG A 340 -19.88 -59.30 -27.35
N GLY A 341 -18.73 -59.42 -26.66
CA GLY A 341 -17.69 -60.38 -27.10
C GLY A 341 -16.22 -60.12 -26.73
N ARG A 342 -15.80 -60.72 -25.60
CA ARG A 342 -14.51 -61.45 -25.36
C ARG A 342 -13.15 -60.78 -25.65
N GLY A 343 -12.27 -60.82 -24.64
CA GLY A 343 -10.86 -61.20 -24.88
C GLY A 343 -9.76 -60.65 -23.95
N ARG A 344 -9.50 -61.38 -22.85
CA ARG A 344 -8.18 -61.70 -22.23
C ARG A 344 -7.15 -60.59 -21.92
N GLY A 345 -6.73 -60.55 -20.66
CA GLY A 345 -5.41 -60.06 -20.23
C GLY A 345 -5.30 -59.85 -18.73
N ARG A 346 -4.51 -60.68 -18.05
CA ARG A 346 -4.36 -60.75 -16.59
C ARG A 346 -3.34 -59.73 -16.08
N GLY A 347 -3.63 -59.10 -14.94
CA GLY A 347 -2.67 -58.39 -14.09
C GLY A 347 -3.29 -58.13 -12.71
N ARG A 348 -3.13 -59.08 -11.78
CA ARG A 348 -3.52 -58.92 -10.37
C ARG A 348 -2.55 -57.95 -9.70
N GLY A 349 -3.06 -56.84 -9.19
CA GLY A 349 -2.47 -56.07 -8.10
C GLY A 349 -3.49 -55.97 -6.98
N GLN A 350 -3.29 -56.73 -5.89
CA GLN A 350 -3.99 -56.53 -4.63
C GLN A 350 -3.44 -55.27 -3.96
N GLY A 351 -4.31 -54.46 -3.35
CA GLY A 351 -3.91 -53.47 -2.35
C GLY A 351 -4.63 -52.13 -2.46
N SER A 352 -5.62 -51.89 -1.58
CA SER A 352 -5.92 -50.57 -0.96
C SER A 352 -7.30 -50.55 -0.27
N HIS A 353 -7.62 -51.60 0.51
CA HIS A 353 -8.72 -51.51 1.47
C HIS A 353 -8.27 -51.29 2.93
N SER A 354 -6.97 -51.35 3.28
CA SER A 354 -6.51 -50.99 4.64
C SER A 354 -6.20 -49.50 4.82
N THR A 355 -5.77 -48.80 3.78
CA THR A 355 -5.33 -47.39 3.87
C THR A 355 -6.43 -46.39 4.21
N ARG A 356 -7.71 -46.77 4.05
CA ARG A 356 -8.85 -45.90 4.40
C ARG A 356 -9.34 -46.07 5.83
N GLN A 357 -9.04 -47.21 6.47
CA GLN A 357 -9.27 -47.42 7.90
C GLN A 357 -8.11 -46.82 8.71
N GLU A 358 -6.86 -47.00 8.27
CA GLU A 358 -5.68 -46.45 8.95
C GLU A 358 -5.67 -44.90 8.95
N MET A 359 -6.07 -44.24 7.86
CA MET A 359 -6.20 -42.77 7.85
C MET A 359 -7.39 -42.22 8.66
N SER A 360 -8.37 -43.07 9.00
CA SER A 360 -9.47 -42.69 9.90
C SER A 360 -9.08 -42.82 11.37
N GLU A 361 -8.12 -43.69 11.70
CA GLU A 361 -7.68 -43.97 13.07
C GLU A 361 -6.51 -43.07 13.51
N LEU A 362 -5.68 -42.57 12.58
CA LEU A 362 -4.60 -41.62 12.87
C LEU A 362 -5.06 -40.18 13.16
N ASN A 363 -6.34 -39.85 12.94
CA ASN A 363 -6.89 -38.50 13.13
C ASN A 363 -7.47 -38.26 14.55
N HIS A 364 -7.08 -39.09 15.52
CA HIS A 364 -7.41 -38.96 16.94
C HIS A 364 -6.14 -39.12 17.78
N LYS A 365 -5.42 -38.02 18.11
CA LYS A 365 -4.51 -37.99 19.29
C LYS A 365 -3.76 -36.68 19.64
N VAL A 366 -4.25 -35.47 19.30
CA VAL A 366 -3.73 -34.26 19.97
C VAL A 366 -4.89 -33.43 20.48
N ASP A 367 -4.94 -33.20 21.80
CA ASP A 367 -5.92 -32.30 22.40
C ASP A 367 -5.70 -30.88 21.82
N PRO A 368 -6.71 -30.23 21.23
CA PRO A 368 -6.58 -28.85 20.74
C PRO A 368 -6.11 -27.84 21.80
N LYS A 369 -6.20 -28.17 23.10
CA LYS A 369 -5.61 -27.37 24.18
C LYS A 369 -4.10 -27.55 24.27
N GLU A 370 -3.61 -28.77 24.05
CA GLU A 370 -2.19 -29.12 24.07
C GLU A 370 -1.45 -28.49 22.89
N LEU A 371 -2.00 -28.60 21.68
CA LEU A 371 -1.43 -27.93 20.49
C LEU A 371 -1.33 -26.40 20.67
N ARG A 372 -2.34 -25.79 21.30
CA ARG A 372 -2.32 -24.35 21.63
C ARG A 372 -1.28 -24.01 22.69
N ARG A 373 -1.04 -24.90 23.65
CA ARG A 373 -0.02 -24.74 24.69
C ARG A 373 1.37 -24.82 24.06
N GLU A 374 1.61 -25.82 23.23
CA GLU A 374 2.86 -26.03 22.49
C GLU A 374 3.17 -24.87 21.54
N THR A 375 2.20 -24.45 20.72
CA THR A 375 2.36 -23.26 19.85
C THR A 375 2.74 -22.01 20.65
N ARG A 376 2.21 -21.86 21.87
CA ARG A 376 2.48 -20.72 22.74
C ARG A 376 3.87 -20.82 23.37
N GLU A 377 4.30 -22.00 23.78
CA GLU A 377 5.65 -22.26 24.29
C GLU A 377 6.70 -22.05 23.20
N ASN A 378 6.46 -22.56 21.99
CA ASN A 378 7.35 -22.33 20.84
C ASN A 378 7.51 -20.84 20.54
N ARG A 379 6.42 -20.07 20.50
CA ARG A 379 6.49 -18.61 20.29
C ARG A 379 7.21 -17.89 21.42
N HIS A 380 7.03 -18.34 22.67
CA HIS A 380 7.73 -17.78 23.82
C HIS A 380 9.23 -17.99 23.71
N GLU A 381 9.65 -19.20 23.35
CA GLU A 381 11.06 -19.51 23.16
C GLU A 381 11.65 -18.75 21.97
N THR A 382 10.96 -18.68 20.84
CA THR A 382 11.40 -17.87 19.68
C THR A 382 11.60 -16.40 20.07
N ALA A 383 10.66 -15.80 20.77
CA ALA A 383 10.78 -14.40 21.19
C ALA A 383 11.93 -14.18 22.18
N ARG A 384 12.18 -15.16 23.06
CA ARG A 384 13.28 -15.15 24.03
C ARG A 384 14.64 -15.26 23.34
N VAL A 385 14.80 -16.26 22.46
CA VAL A 385 16.00 -16.46 21.65
C VAL A 385 16.29 -15.22 20.81
N LEU A 386 15.30 -14.67 20.10
CA LEU A 386 15.48 -13.43 19.33
C LEU A 386 15.91 -12.24 20.20
N PHE A 387 15.33 -12.07 21.39
CA PHE A 387 15.72 -10.99 22.30
C PHE A 387 17.17 -11.14 22.78
N GLU A 388 17.64 -12.36 23.01
CA GLU A 388 18.99 -12.64 23.48
C GLU A 388 20.04 -12.60 22.37
N THR A 389 19.67 -12.97 21.13
CA THR A 389 20.61 -13.20 20.01
C THR A 389 20.58 -12.17 18.88
N ASP A 390 19.45 -11.47 18.67
CA ASP A 390 19.32 -10.49 17.59
C ASP A 390 19.33 -9.05 18.16
N PRO A 391 20.42 -8.29 17.98
CA PRO A 391 20.52 -6.93 18.50
C PRO A 391 19.51 -5.97 17.87
N VAL A 392 19.09 -6.19 16.62
CA VAL A 392 18.09 -5.36 15.95
C VAL A 392 16.71 -5.63 16.53
N TYR A 393 16.35 -6.91 16.72
CA TYR A 393 15.08 -7.27 17.38
C TYR A 393 15.03 -6.75 18.82
N ARG A 394 16.10 -6.96 19.59
CA ARG A 394 16.22 -6.46 20.98
C ARG A 394 16.04 -4.94 21.04
N ALA A 395 16.73 -4.20 20.16
CA ALA A 395 16.60 -2.75 20.09
C ALA A 395 15.19 -2.29 19.72
N LEU A 396 14.55 -2.93 18.73
CA LEU A 396 13.15 -2.66 18.36
C LEU A 396 12.20 -2.92 19.53
N HIS A 397 12.33 -4.08 20.20
CA HIS A 397 11.49 -4.45 21.33
C HIS A 397 11.62 -3.44 22.47
N MET A 398 12.85 -3.09 22.86
CA MET A 398 13.13 -2.15 23.94
C MET A 398 12.61 -0.74 23.63
N ASN A 399 12.88 -0.24 22.42
CA ASN A 399 12.43 1.09 22.01
C ASN A 399 10.90 1.20 21.99
N ILE A 400 10.22 0.21 21.39
CA ILE A 400 8.76 0.21 21.32
C ILE A 400 8.15 0.07 22.72
N ALA A 401 8.67 -0.82 23.57
CA ALA A 401 8.19 -0.98 24.95
C ALA A 401 8.32 0.32 25.74
N ARG A 402 9.44 1.02 25.60
CA ARG A 402 9.69 2.33 26.25
C ARG A 402 8.72 3.40 25.75
N LEU A 403 8.51 3.53 24.44
CA LEU A 403 7.55 4.48 23.86
C LEU A 403 6.12 4.27 24.40
N PHE A 404 5.67 3.01 24.48
CA PHE A 404 4.36 2.70 25.08
C PHE A 404 4.33 3.03 26.58
N ALA A 405 5.36 2.65 27.34
CA ALA A 405 5.40 2.89 28.77
C ALA A 405 5.40 4.38 29.12
N GLU A 406 6.20 5.20 28.42
CA GLU A 406 6.25 6.65 28.63
C GLU A 406 4.90 7.32 28.36
N GLN A 407 4.25 6.99 27.24
CA GLN A 407 2.95 7.57 26.91
C GLN A 407 1.84 7.06 27.83
N LEU A 408 1.81 5.77 28.16
CA LEU A 408 0.82 5.21 29.08
C LEU A 408 0.96 5.81 30.48
N LYS A 409 2.19 6.06 30.95
CA LYS A 409 2.41 6.73 32.23
C LYS A 409 1.78 8.12 32.25
N LYS A 410 1.97 8.91 31.19
CA LYS A 410 1.33 10.24 31.03
C LYS A 410 -0.19 10.12 30.99
N ASP A 411 -0.72 9.18 30.22
CA ASP A 411 -2.16 8.96 30.07
C ASP A 411 -2.82 8.49 31.40
N ILE A 412 -2.14 7.64 32.18
CA ILE A 412 -2.60 7.16 33.49
C ILE A 412 -2.61 8.30 34.52
N GLN A 413 -1.60 9.16 34.52
CA GLN A 413 -1.60 10.35 35.37
C GLN A 413 -2.77 11.27 35.01
N ALA A 414 -3.02 11.49 33.71
CA ALA A 414 -4.12 12.30 33.21
C ALA A 414 -5.52 11.74 33.58
N LEU A 415 -5.67 10.42 33.78
CA LEU A 415 -6.94 9.83 34.27
C LEU A 415 -7.35 10.35 35.65
N THR A 416 -6.38 10.66 36.50
CA THR A 416 -6.62 11.13 37.87
C THR A 416 -6.81 12.64 37.98
N GLY A 417 -6.49 13.38 36.91
CA GLY A 417 -6.60 14.83 36.86
C GLY A 417 -7.99 15.36 36.50
N ASP A 418 -8.04 16.66 36.22
CA ASP A 418 -9.25 17.40 35.85
C ASP A 418 -9.82 16.96 34.50
N ASN A 419 -11.03 17.44 34.17
CA ASN A 419 -11.69 17.14 32.89
C ASN A 419 -10.86 17.54 31.66
N ASN A 420 -10.01 18.57 31.77
CA ASN A 420 -9.09 18.95 30.71
C ASN A 420 -7.95 17.94 30.53
N ALA A 421 -7.35 17.46 31.62
CA ALA A 421 -6.35 16.39 31.57
C ALA A 421 -6.96 15.09 31.01
N LYS A 422 -8.20 14.76 31.40
CA LYS A 422 -8.91 13.61 30.83
C LYS A 422 -9.19 13.73 29.33
N ARG A 423 -9.27 14.95 28.78
CA ARG A 423 -9.41 15.19 27.33
C ARG A 423 -8.08 15.11 26.59
N SER A 424 -6.95 15.27 27.26
CA SER A 424 -5.61 15.17 26.67
C SER A 424 -5.08 13.73 26.61
N ILE A 425 -5.83 12.74 27.11
CA ILE A 425 -5.45 11.31 27.04
C ILE A 425 -5.27 10.88 25.59
N SER A 426 -4.12 10.30 25.29
CA SER A 426 -3.78 9.88 23.95
C SER A 426 -4.52 8.61 23.51
N LEU A 427 -4.44 8.30 22.21
CA LEU A 427 -4.92 7.02 21.68
C LEU A 427 -3.99 5.82 22.00
N CYS A 428 -2.91 6.01 22.76
CA CYS A 428 -2.01 4.93 23.16
C CYS A 428 -2.76 3.82 23.91
N GLY A 429 -3.62 4.17 24.89
CA GLY A 429 -4.42 3.18 25.63
C GLY A 429 -5.37 2.33 24.76
N LYS A 430 -5.83 2.87 23.62
CA LYS A 430 -6.62 2.10 22.63
C LYS A 430 -5.79 1.00 21.98
N TRP A 431 -4.56 1.33 21.61
CA TRP A 431 -3.67 0.45 20.85
C TRP A 431 -2.69 -0.36 21.70
N ALA A 432 -2.60 -0.07 22.99
CA ALA A 432 -1.79 -0.79 23.95
C ALA A 432 -2.06 -2.32 23.85
N PRO A 433 -1.02 -3.16 23.78
CA PRO A 433 -1.20 -4.60 23.56
C PRO A 433 -1.96 -5.22 24.73
N SER A 434 -2.92 -6.11 24.43
CA SER A 434 -3.65 -6.85 25.46
C SER A 434 -2.91 -8.15 25.81
N SER A 435 -2.88 -8.49 27.09
CA SER A 435 -2.29 -9.75 27.58
C SER A 435 -2.86 -10.97 26.86
N ASP A 436 -2.00 -11.89 26.43
CA ASP A 436 -2.36 -13.13 25.71
C ASP A 436 -3.24 -12.91 24.46
N HIS A 437 -3.04 -11.78 23.77
CA HIS A 437 -3.61 -11.51 22.45
C HIS A 437 -2.52 -11.46 21.38
N PHE A 438 -2.91 -11.25 20.12
CA PHE A 438 -2.05 -11.35 18.94
C PHE A 438 -0.61 -10.81 19.15
N HIS A 439 -0.44 -9.52 19.46
CA HIS A 439 0.90 -8.93 19.61
C HIS A 439 1.69 -9.55 20.76
N ASP A 440 1.07 -9.67 21.94
CA ASP A 440 1.73 -10.24 23.13
C ASP A 440 2.07 -11.72 22.98
N ARG A 441 1.29 -12.49 22.21
CA ARG A 441 1.59 -13.90 21.90
C ARG A 441 2.81 -14.09 21.00
N HIS A 442 3.14 -13.08 20.20
CA HIS A 442 4.30 -13.12 19.33
C HIS A 442 5.52 -12.48 19.99
N THR A 443 5.34 -11.42 20.78
CA THR A 443 6.46 -10.58 21.21
C THR A 443 6.67 -10.54 22.71
N PHE A 444 5.68 -10.93 23.54
CA PHE A 444 5.71 -10.81 25.00
C PHE A 444 5.94 -9.38 25.53
N ILE A 445 5.75 -8.36 24.68
CA ILE A 445 6.01 -6.96 24.99
C ILE A 445 5.21 -6.44 26.20
N VAL A 446 4.05 -7.03 26.52
CA VAL A 446 3.27 -6.61 27.70
C VAL A 446 4.06 -6.84 28.98
N THR A 447 4.91 -7.89 29.05
CA THR A 447 5.77 -8.13 30.21
C THR A 447 6.73 -6.96 30.40
N THR A 448 7.45 -6.58 29.34
CA THR A 448 8.43 -5.48 29.38
C THR A 448 7.76 -4.13 29.69
N ILE A 449 6.62 -3.82 29.08
CA ILE A 449 5.87 -2.57 29.36
C ILE A 449 5.39 -2.56 30.82
N ALA A 450 4.84 -3.66 31.32
CA ALA A 450 4.35 -3.76 32.68
C ALA A 450 5.48 -3.62 33.71
N GLU A 451 6.66 -4.17 33.44
CA GLU A 451 7.82 -4.05 34.31
C GLU A 451 8.38 -2.62 34.36
N ILE A 452 8.35 -1.88 33.25
CA ILE A 452 8.71 -0.45 33.22
C ILE A 452 7.70 0.40 34.04
N LEU A 453 6.41 0.15 33.84
CA LEU A 453 5.34 0.94 34.48
C LEU A 453 5.19 0.66 35.98
N TYR A 454 5.37 -0.61 36.38
CA TYR A 454 5.20 -1.05 37.76
C TYR A 454 6.44 -1.78 38.25
N PRO A 455 7.55 -1.06 38.51
CA PRO A 455 8.71 -1.65 39.16
C PRO A 455 8.31 -2.38 40.44
N ARG A 456 9.03 -3.44 40.80
CA ARG A 456 8.68 -4.26 41.97
C ARG A 456 8.42 -3.46 43.25
N ALA A 457 9.19 -2.39 43.47
CA ALA A 457 9.05 -1.52 44.63
C ALA A 457 7.71 -0.75 44.69
N THR A 458 7.00 -0.58 43.58
CA THR A 458 5.75 0.20 43.51
C THR A 458 4.49 -0.66 43.72
N ILE A 459 4.61 -1.99 43.70
CA ILE A 459 3.46 -2.90 43.84
C ILE A 459 3.33 -3.35 45.30
N TYR A 460 2.36 -2.76 46.01
CA TYR A 460 1.99 -3.18 47.35
C TYR A 460 0.73 -4.06 47.30
N HIS A 461 0.90 -5.37 47.50
CA HIS A 461 -0.22 -6.30 47.54
C HIS A 461 -0.04 -7.36 48.63
N PRO A 462 -1.06 -7.70 49.45
CA PRO A 462 -0.92 -8.67 50.56
C PRO A 462 -0.43 -10.06 50.14
N MET A 463 -0.70 -10.45 48.89
CA MET A 463 -0.27 -11.74 48.31
C MET A 463 1.09 -11.67 47.58
N LEU A 464 1.80 -10.54 47.61
CA LEU A 464 3.12 -10.36 46.99
C LEU A 464 4.14 -9.91 48.06
N SER A 465 5.09 -10.78 48.37
CA SER A 465 6.21 -10.53 49.27
C SER A 465 7.43 -10.00 48.51
N PRO A 466 8.31 -9.19 49.14
CA PRO A 466 9.60 -8.80 48.55
C PRO A 466 10.50 -9.98 48.16
N ARG A 467 10.30 -11.18 48.73
CA ARG A 467 11.09 -12.39 48.46
C ARG A 467 10.47 -13.35 47.43
N ASP A 468 9.28 -13.04 46.92
CA ASP A 468 8.60 -13.90 45.94
C ASP A 468 9.33 -13.97 44.59
N ASP A 469 9.08 -15.02 43.82
CA ASP A 469 9.69 -15.24 42.51
C ASP A 469 9.38 -14.11 41.51
N HIS A 470 10.30 -13.89 40.57
CA HIS A 470 10.17 -12.86 39.54
C HIS A 470 8.88 -13.04 38.70
N GLU A 471 8.56 -14.30 38.35
CA GLU A 471 7.34 -14.63 37.63
C GLU A 471 6.08 -14.19 38.38
N LYS A 472 6.01 -14.44 39.69
CA LYS A 472 4.87 -14.03 40.53
C LYS A 472 4.72 -12.51 40.54
N TYR A 473 5.82 -11.76 40.67
CA TYR A 473 5.82 -10.31 40.53
C TYR A 473 5.28 -9.86 39.16
N LEU A 474 5.76 -10.44 38.05
CA LEU A 474 5.34 -10.09 36.70
C LEU A 474 3.84 -10.34 36.48
N ARG A 475 3.27 -11.38 37.10
CA ARG A 475 1.82 -11.63 37.08
C ARG A 475 1.04 -10.48 37.72
N PHE A 476 1.52 -9.91 38.83
CA PHE A 476 0.91 -8.73 39.44
C PHE A 476 1.10 -7.46 38.59
N ALA A 477 2.29 -7.24 38.04
CA ALA A 477 2.58 -6.10 37.17
C ALA A 477 1.67 -6.11 35.93
N ARG A 478 1.55 -7.25 35.25
CA ARG A 478 0.68 -7.43 34.08
C ARG A 478 -0.80 -7.28 34.42
N GLU A 479 -1.22 -7.69 35.62
CA GLU A 479 -2.59 -7.47 36.09
C GLU A 479 -2.88 -5.99 36.35
N GLN A 480 -1.94 -5.24 36.92
CA GLN A 480 -2.08 -3.79 37.11
C GLN A 480 -2.14 -3.06 35.75
N TYR A 481 -1.24 -3.40 34.84
CA TYR A 481 -1.28 -2.94 33.44
C TYR A 481 -2.64 -3.19 32.78
N ARG A 482 -3.21 -4.39 32.95
CA ARG A 482 -4.53 -4.74 32.40
C ARG A 482 -5.65 -3.87 32.99
N LYS A 483 -5.61 -3.57 34.29
CA LYS A 483 -6.58 -2.68 34.94
C LYS A 483 -6.49 -1.26 34.41
N ASP A 484 -5.29 -0.72 34.30
CA ASP A 484 -5.08 0.67 33.89
C ASP A 484 -5.38 0.87 32.40
N THR A 485 -4.98 -0.08 31.53
CA THR A 485 -5.41 -0.07 30.12
C THR A 485 -6.92 -0.19 29.97
N SER A 486 -7.61 -0.99 30.79
CA SER A 486 -9.08 -1.06 30.81
C SER A 486 -9.71 0.28 31.22
N ALA A 487 -9.14 0.97 32.22
CA ALA A 487 -9.58 2.29 32.66
C ALA A 487 -9.38 3.35 31.57
N LEU A 488 -8.22 3.36 30.90
CA LEU A 488 -7.93 4.24 29.76
C LEU A 488 -8.93 4.02 28.62
N ARG A 489 -9.16 2.77 28.23
CA ARG A 489 -10.16 2.41 27.21
C ARG A 489 -11.58 2.80 27.63
N LYS A 490 -11.84 2.95 28.94
CA LYS A 490 -13.09 3.52 29.48
C LYS A 490 -13.23 5.00 29.30
N GLN A 491 -12.19 5.72 29.64
CA GLN A 491 -12.17 7.17 29.46
C GLN A 491 -12.22 7.56 27.98
N LEU A 492 -11.59 6.78 27.10
CA LEU A 492 -11.61 6.97 25.65
C LEU A 492 -12.96 6.65 24.97
N GLU A 493 -13.98 6.21 25.72
CA GLU A 493 -15.31 5.84 25.18
C GLU A 493 -15.22 4.87 23.97
N ILE A 494 -14.33 3.86 24.04
CA ILE A 494 -14.15 2.89 22.95
C ILE A 494 -15.44 2.08 22.75
N PHE A 495 -16.12 2.33 21.62
CA PHE A 495 -17.46 1.80 21.35
C PHE A 495 -17.48 0.27 21.19
N GLU A 496 -16.36 -0.38 20.82
CA GLU A 496 -16.26 -1.85 20.77
C GLU A 496 -16.55 -2.47 22.14
N ARG A 497 -16.31 -1.75 23.23
CA ARG A 497 -16.71 -2.20 24.57
C ARG A 497 -18.22 -2.15 24.75
N ASP A 498 -18.87 -1.06 24.35
CA ASP A 498 -20.33 -0.94 24.45
C ASP A 498 -21.03 -1.97 23.56
N ILE A 499 -20.49 -2.25 22.37
CA ILE A 499 -20.91 -3.36 21.51
C ILE A 499 -20.82 -4.70 22.26
N THR A 500 -19.67 -4.99 22.88
CA THR A 500 -19.45 -6.25 23.60
C THR A 500 -20.40 -6.40 24.80
N LEU A 501 -20.70 -5.29 25.49
CA LEU A 501 -21.66 -5.23 26.59
C LEU A 501 -23.12 -5.16 26.13
N LYS A 502 -23.37 -5.15 24.81
CA LYS A 502 -24.70 -4.93 24.20
C LYS A 502 -25.40 -3.66 24.68
N LYS A 503 -24.63 -2.64 25.06
CA LYS A 503 -25.13 -1.32 25.51
C LYS A 503 -25.10 -0.33 24.34
N TYR A 504 -25.83 -0.65 23.27
CA TYR A 504 -25.89 0.22 22.09
C TYR A 504 -26.36 1.62 22.44
N GLU A 505 -27.20 1.77 23.48
CA GLU A 505 -27.68 3.04 24.02
C GLU A 505 -26.59 4.10 24.25
N ASN A 506 -25.40 3.67 24.67
CA ASN A 506 -24.25 4.54 24.94
C ASN A 506 -23.53 5.03 23.68
N ILE A 507 -23.75 4.39 22.54
CA ILE A 507 -23.02 4.66 21.30
C ILE A 507 -23.54 5.97 20.68
N LYS A 508 -22.66 6.96 20.64
CA LYS A 508 -22.89 8.24 19.96
C LYS A 508 -22.44 8.11 18.50
N TYR A 509 -23.38 7.85 17.60
CA TYR A 509 -23.08 7.60 16.17
C TYR A 509 -22.28 8.73 15.50
N ASP A 510 -22.48 9.99 15.90
CA ASP A 510 -21.71 11.15 15.38
C ASP A 510 -20.19 11.05 15.64
N ARG A 511 -19.78 10.27 16.65
CA ARG A 511 -18.37 10.09 17.02
C ARG A 511 -17.75 8.81 16.44
N VAL A 512 -18.55 7.94 15.82
CA VAL A 512 -18.07 6.66 15.31
C VAL A 512 -17.24 6.90 14.03
N PRO A 513 -15.97 6.47 13.98
CA PRO A 513 -15.13 6.63 12.80
C PRO A 513 -15.67 5.85 11.58
N SER A 514 -15.40 6.32 10.36
CA SER A 514 -15.97 5.73 9.14
C SER A 514 -15.62 4.26 8.93
N LEU A 515 -14.39 3.85 9.29
CA LEU A 515 -13.95 2.46 9.19
C LEU A 515 -14.74 1.55 10.14
N ALA A 516 -15.00 2.02 11.37
CA ALA A 516 -15.84 1.33 12.32
C ALA A 516 -17.30 1.31 11.87
N MET A 517 -17.81 2.44 11.36
CA MET A 517 -19.16 2.54 10.81
C MET A 517 -19.39 1.51 9.70
N ASN A 518 -18.40 1.37 8.82
CA ASN A 518 -18.39 0.36 7.77
C ASN A 518 -18.37 -1.07 8.34
N GLN A 519 -17.48 -1.36 9.30
CA GLN A 519 -17.33 -2.71 9.85
C GLN A 519 -18.54 -3.17 10.68
N TYR A 520 -19.19 -2.27 11.41
CA TYR A 520 -20.24 -2.59 12.38
C TYR A 520 -21.64 -2.17 11.93
N SER A 521 -21.83 -1.62 10.73
CA SER A 521 -23.14 -1.17 10.21
C SER A 521 -24.22 -2.23 10.36
N LYS A 522 -23.92 -3.47 9.95
CA LYS A 522 -24.85 -4.61 10.05
C LYS A 522 -25.27 -4.88 11.50
N LEU A 523 -24.31 -4.78 12.42
CA LEU A 523 -24.57 -4.99 13.84
C LEU A 523 -25.45 -3.88 14.41
N PHE A 524 -25.27 -2.63 13.98
CA PHE A 524 -26.13 -1.51 14.36
C PHE A 524 -27.54 -1.67 13.81
N ILE A 525 -27.68 -2.16 12.57
CA ILE A 525 -28.98 -2.44 11.97
C ILE A 525 -29.70 -3.56 12.72
N GLU A 526 -29.00 -4.62 13.11
CA GLU A 526 -29.59 -5.76 13.82
C GLU A 526 -30.03 -5.42 15.26
N ASN A 527 -29.32 -4.51 15.94
CA ASN A 527 -29.52 -4.28 17.38
C ASN A 527 -30.07 -2.88 17.75
N ASP A 528 -30.02 -1.90 16.84
CA ASP A 528 -30.40 -0.50 17.11
C ASP A 528 -30.84 0.26 15.83
N ALA A 529 -31.69 -0.37 15.02
CA ALA A 529 -32.12 0.15 13.72
C ALA A 529 -32.73 1.56 13.78
N ASP A 530 -33.58 1.86 14.78
CA ASP A 530 -34.36 3.10 14.80
C ASP A 530 -33.49 4.34 15.04
N ARG A 531 -32.57 4.28 16.01
CA ARG A 531 -31.65 5.39 16.29
C ARG A 531 -30.62 5.53 15.17
N PHE A 532 -30.17 4.40 14.63
CA PHE A 532 -29.23 4.40 13.52
C PHE A 532 -29.85 5.00 12.25
N SER A 533 -31.09 4.66 11.90
CA SER A 533 -31.81 5.27 10.78
C SER A 533 -31.99 6.77 10.98
N LYS A 534 -32.43 7.22 12.16
CA LYS A 534 -32.56 8.65 12.48
C LYS A 534 -31.24 9.41 12.35
N TYR A 535 -30.13 8.79 12.75
CA TYR A 535 -28.82 9.36 12.56
C TYR A 535 -28.48 9.51 11.08
N LEU A 536 -28.74 8.49 10.25
CA LEU A 536 -28.48 8.56 8.82
C LEU A 536 -29.38 9.56 8.09
N ASP A 537 -30.63 9.72 8.52
CA ASP A 537 -31.51 10.77 7.98
C ASP A 537 -30.94 12.17 8.31
N LYS A 538 -30.42 12.39 9.54
CA LYS A 538 -29.70 13.63 9.87
C LYS A 538 -28.44 13.83 9.03
N VAL A 539 -27.73 12.75 8.68
CA VAL A 539 -26.57 12.81 7.79
C VAL A 539 -26.99 13.20 6.37
N ALA A 540 -28.09 12.61 5.86
CA ALA A 540 -28.63 12.95 4.54
C ALA A 540 -29.14 14.41 4.48
N GLU A 541 -29.70 14.92 5.58
CA GLU A 541 -30.09 16.33 5.72
C GLU A 541 -28.90 17.30 5.91
N GLY A 542 -27.66 16.79 6.01
CA GLY A 542 -26.46 17.60 6.27
C GLY A 542 -26.33 18.12 7.71
N LYS A 543 -27.18 17.67 8.64
CA LYS A 543 -27.17 18.07 10.06
C LYS A 543 -26.16 17.27 10.90
N ALA A 544 -25.65 16.17 10.37
CA ALA A 544 -24.62 15.34 10.98
C ALA A 544 -23.63 14.86 9.90
N ASN A 545 -22.43 14.48 10.29
CA ASN A 545 -21.41 13.97 9.37
C ASN A 545 -20.82 12.67 9.91
N ILE A 546 -20.54 11.72 9.02
CA ILE A 546 -19.81 10.49 9.40
C ILE A 546 -18.34 10.87 9.65
N SER A 547 -17.93 10.82 10.91
CA SER A 547 -16.59 11.20 11.33
C SER A 547 -15.52 10.28 10.76
N GLY A 548 -14.35 10.85 10.42
CA GLY A 548 -13.15 10.06 10.18
C GLY A 548 -13.15 9.21 8.92
N ALA A 549 -13.58 9.76 7.77
CA ALA A 549 -13.42 9.18 6.42
C ALA A 549 -11.97 8.75 6.10
N THR A 550 -11.56 7.57 6.54
CA THR A 550 -10.28 6.94 6.16
C THR A 550 -10.48 5.91 5.06
N LEU A 551 -11.71 5.78 4.54
CA LEU A 551 -12.00 4.89 3.42
C LEU A 551 -11.52 5.54 2.13
N LEU A 552 -10.82 4.75 1.32
CA LEU A 552 -10.37 5.15 0.00
C LEU A 552 -11.58 5.24 -0.95
N PRO A 553 -11.57 6.15 -1.93
CA PRO A 553 -12.62 6.23 -2.96
C PRO A 553 -12.92 4.86 -3.58
N SER A 554 -11.87 4.10 -3.90
CA SER A 554 -11.97 2.75 -4.48
C SER A 554 -12.78 1.78 -3.63
N THR A 555 -12.60 1.80 -2.31
CA THR A 555 -13.34 0.93 -1.38
C THR A 555 -14.83 1.28 -1.31
N LEU A 556 -15.20 2.55 -1.47
CA LEU A 556 -16.61 2.97 -1.53
C LEU A 556 -17.24 2.54 -2.85
N ILE A 557 -16.54 2.75 -3.97
CA ILE A 557 -16.98 2.35 -5.31
C ILE A 557 -17.16 0.83 -5.42
N GLN A 558 -16.19 0.05 -4.91
CA GLN A 558 -16.26 -1.42 -4.86
C GLN A 558 -17.53 -1.92 -4.16
N LYS A 559 -17.92 -1.26 -3.06
CA LYS A 559 -19.13 -1.60 -2.30
C LYS A 559 -20.40 -1.24 -3.04
N VAL A 560 -20.41 -0.11 -3.74
CA VAL A 560 -21.53 0.26 -4.62
C VAL A 560 -21.69 -0.75 -5.76
N ARG A 561 -20.57 -1.15 -6.38
CA ARG A 561 -20.51 -2.15 -7.46
C ARG A 561 -21.03 -3.52 -6.99
N THR A 562 -20.62 -3.97 -5.82
CA THR A 562 -20.99 -5.30 -5.28
C THR A 562 -22.34 -5.32 -4.56
N GLY A 563 -22.75 -4.22 -3.94
CA GLY A 563 -24.00 -4.07 -3.20
C GLY A 563 -25.26 -4.25 -4.05
N GLY A 564 -25.16 -4.08 -5.37
CA GLY A 564 -26.25 -4.37 -6.32
C GLY A 564 -26.43 -5.85 -6.67
N SER A 565 -25.39 -6.68 -6.51
CA SER A 565 -25.38 -8.07 -7.01
C SER A 565 -25.99 -9.11 -6.07
N ALA A 566 -26.12 -8.81 -4.77
CA ALA A 566 -26.74 -9.72 -3.79
C ALA A 566 -28.27 -9.86 -3.96
N VAL A 567 -28.89 -9.07 -4.85
CA VAL A 567 -30.35 -9.01 -5.07
C VAL A 567 -30.77 -9.83 -6.29
N ARG A 568 -30.16 -11.00 -6.50
CA ARG A 568 -30.60 -11.97 -7.53
C ARG A 568 -30.72 -13.37 -6.93
N SER A 569 -31.80 -13.59 -6.17
CA SER A 569 -32.57 -14.85 -6.08
C SER A 569 -33.33 -14.94 -4.75
N GLY A 570 -34.65 -15.16 -4.82
CA GLY A 570 -35.46 -15.72 -3.72
C GLY A 570 -36.09 -14.74 -2.72
N THR A 571 -37.43 -14.74 -2.70
CA THR A 571 -38.36 -14.32 -1.62
C THR A 571 -37.80 -13.35 -0.56
N LYS A 572 -37.86 -12.04 -0.83
CA LYS A 572 -37.37 -11.00 0.09
C LYS A 572 -38.18 -10.90 1.39
N SER A 573 -37.48 -10.84 2.52
CA SER A 573 -37.98 -10.23 3.75
C SER A 573 -37.96 -8.70 3.60
N LEU A 574 -38.94 -8.00 4.19
CA LEU A 574 -38.94 -6.52 4.27
C LEU A 574 -37.69 -5.96 4.97
N LEU A 575 -37.05 -6.77 5.84
CA LEU A 575 -35.83 -6.42 6.54
C LEU A 575 -34.64 -6.27 5.59
N ASP A 576 -34.49 -7.14 4.59
CA ASP A 576 -33.36 -7.09 3.65
C ASP A 576 -33.40 -5.84 2.76
N GLN A 577 -34.62 -5.36 2.45
CA GLN A 577 -34.80 -4.11 1.71
C GLN A 577 -34.39 -2.90 2.55
N LYS A 578 -34.80 -2.86 3.83
CA LYS A 578 -34.40 -1.80 4.77
C LYS A 578 -32.90 -1.78 5.02
N VAL A 579 -32.27 -2.94 5.16
CA VAL A 579 -30.81 -3.06 5.31
C VAL A 579 -30.10 -2.45 4.10
N ALA A 580 -30.52 -2.79 2.88
CA ALA A 580 -29.90 -2.27 1.66
C ALA A 580 -30.08 -0.75 1.50
N GLU A 581 -31.24 -0.21 1.89
CA GLU A 581 -31.49 1.24 1.88
C GLU A 581 -30.59 1.97 2.87
N ILE A 582 -30.50 1.46 4.11
CA ILE A 582 -29.62 2.00 5.15
C ILE A 582 -28.15 1.93 4.72
N GLU A 583 -27.70 0.82 4.13
CA GLU A 583 -26.34 0.68 3.61
C GLU A 583 -26.04 1.70 2.51
N SER A 584 -26.99 1.98 1.61
CA SER A 584 -26.84 3.02 0.58
C SER A 584 -26.65 4.41 1.22
N LYS A 585 -27.49 4.76 2.20
CA LYS A 585 -27.38 6.04 2.92
C LYS A 585 -26.03 6.19 3.65
N VAL A 586 -25.52 5.10 4.24
CA VAL A 586 -24.20 5.08 4.87
C VAL A 586 -23.10 5.39 3.85
N LEU A 587 -23.17 4.77 2.66
CA LEU A 587 -22.18 4.99 1.59
C LEU A 587 -22.20 6.42 1.07
N ASP A 588 -23.39 6.97 0.83
CA ASP A 588 -23.56 8.36 0.39
C ASP A 588 -23.01 9.34 1.44
N GLY A 589 -23.33 9.12 2.73
CA GLY A 589 -22.79 9.93 3.82
C GLY A 589 -21.26 9.84 3.95
N GLN A 590 -20.68 8.66 3.72
CA GLN A 590 -19.22 8.46 3.72
C GLN A 590 -18.54 9.17 2.56
N TRP A 591 -19.15 9.14 1.37
CA TRP A 591 -18.66 9.85 0.19
C TRP A 591 -18.73 11.36 0.36
N ASN A 592 -19.85 11.90 0.85
CA ASN A 592 -20.01 13.33 1.07
C ASN A 592 -19.00 13.86 2.10
N ALA A 593 -18.73 13.10 3.17
CA ALA A 593 -17.71 13.43 4.15
C ALA A 593 -16.28 13.41 3.57
N LEU A 594 -16.02 12.50 2.61
CA LEU A 594 -14.75 12.43 1.88
C LEU A 594 -14.57 13.65 0.97
N VAL A 595 -15.58 13.97 0.15
CA VAL A 595 -15.58 15.14 -0.75
C VAL A 595 -15.40 16.43 0.04
N LYS A 596 -16.17 16.62 1.13
CA LYS A 596 -16.07 17.82 1.97
C LYS A 596 -14.65 18.01 2.48
N ARG A 597 -14.01 16.97 3.02
CA ARG A 597 -12.63 17.08 3.54
C ARG A 597 -11.62 17.57 2.49
N ILE A 598 -11.77 17.11 1.25
CA ILE A 598 -10.84 17.51 0.18
C ILE A 598 -11.11 18.95 -0.22
N LYS A 599 -12.38 19.36 -0.33
CA LYS A 599 -12.78 20.77 -0.51
C LYS A 599 -12.27 21.67 0.61
N ASP A 600 -12.34 21.22 1.87
CA ASP A 600 -11.81 21.94 3.03
C ASP A 600 -10.28 22.07 2.99
N SER A 601 -9.59 21.18 2.24
CA SER A 601 -8.14 21.23 2.06
C SER A 601 -7.72 22.18 0.93
N GLY A 602 -8.64 22.59 0.06
CA GLY A 602 -8.38 23.46 -1.08
C GLY A 602 -9.31 23.17 -2.26
N THR A 603 -9.20 23.97 -3.32
CA THR A 603 -9.92 23.77 -4.59
C THR A 603 -8.95 23.47 -5.72
N MET A 604 -9.46 22.88 -6.81
CA MET A 604 -8.70 22.76 -8.06
C MET A 604 -9.32 23.64 -9.15
N ASP A 605 -8.46 24.38 -9.84
CA ASP A 605 -8.82 25.28 -10.92
C ASP A 605 -8.45 24.65 -12.26
N SER A 606 -9.39 24.71 -13.22
CA SER A 606 -9.21 24.25 -14.61
C SER A 606 -8.60 22.84 -14.76
N CYS A 607 -9.14 21.85 -14.05
CA CYS A 607 -8.71 20.45 -14.13
C CYS A 607 -9.81 19.49 -14.61
N ILE A 608 -9.41 18.43 -15.34
CA ILE A 608 -10.32 17.37 -15.79
C ILE A 608 -9.69 15.99 -15.65
N ALA A 609 -10.52 14.98 -15.39
CA ALA A 609 -10.09 13.58 -15.29
C ALA A 609 -10.27 12.86 -16.63
N VAL A 610 -9.27 12.09 -17.03
CA VAL A 610 -9.34 11.05 -18.04
C VAL A 610 -9.44 9.72 -17.30
N CYS A 611 -10.60 9.08 -17.37
CA CYS A 611 -10.92 7.89 -16.60
C CYS A 611 -10.71 6.62 -17.43
N ASP A 612 -9.70 5.81 -17.07
CA ASP A 612 -9.49 4.50 -17.67
C ASP A 612 -10.37 3.43 -17.04
N VAL A 613 -11.21 2.81 -17.88
CA VAL A 613 -12.04 1.66 -17.52
C VAL A 613 -11.84 0.47 -18.44
N SER A 614 -10.72 0.44 -19.16
CA SER A 614 -10.35 -0.65 -20.06
C SER A 614 -10.32 -2.00 -19.34
N GLY A 615 -10.38 -3.08 -20.11
CA GLY A 615 -10.42 -4.44 -19.54
C GLY A 615 -9.23 -4.77 -18.63
N SER A 616 -8.07 -4.13 -18.85
CA SER A 616 -6.87 -4.29 -18.02
C SER A 616 -7.06 -3.74 -16.60
N MET A 617 -7.88 -2.70 -16.43
CA MET A 617 -8.21 -2.09 -15.14
C MET A 617 -9.07 -2.99 -14.23
N GLY A 618 -9.63 -4.08 -14.78
CA GLY A 618 -10.32 -5.11 -13.99
C GLY A 618 -9.38 -5.98 -13.14
N SER A 619 -8.06 -5.85 -13.29
CA SER A 619 -7.04 -6.66 -12.63
C SER A 619 -5.79 -5.83 -12.29
N PRO A 620 -5.08 -6.11 -11.18
CA PRO A 620 -5.35 -7.15 -10.18
C PRO A 620 -6.56 -6.84 -9.29
N VAL A 621 -7.20 -7.89 -8.77
CA VAL A 621 -8.19 -7.76 -7.70
C VAL A 621 -7.45 -7.76 -6.36
N PHE A 622 -7.54 -6.65 -5.63
CA PHE A 622 -6.93 -6.51 -4.32
C PHE A 622 -7.71 -7.29 -3.26
N ARG A 623 -7.11 -7.47 -2.08
CA ARG A 623 -7.74 -8.24 -1.00
C ARG A 623 -9.03 -7.62 -0.48
N ASP A 624 -9.10 -6.28 -0.46
CA ASP A 624 -10.33 -5.54 -0.16
C ASP A 624 -11.37 -5.63 -1.29
N GLN A 625 -11.12 -6.47 -2.29
CA GLN A 625 -11.93 -6.75 -3.47
C GLN A 625 -12.05 -5.57 -4.43
N THR A 626 -11.22 -4.53 -4.23
CA THR A 626 -11.10 -3.40 -5.16
C THR A 626 -10.26 -3.79 -6.38
N THR A 627 -10.38 -3.02 -7.45
CA THR A 627 -9.53 -3.12 -8.65
C THR A 627 -9.02 -1.73 -9.05
N PRO A 628 -8.03 -1.64 -9.97
CA PRO A 628 -7.65 -0.35 -10.57
C PRO A 628 -8.86 0.41 -11.13
N LEU A 629 -9.83 -0.29 -11.72
CA LEU A 629 -11.10 0.26 -12.21
C LEU A 629 -11.89 0.99 -11.11
N ASP A 630 -12.06 0.36 -9.94
CA ASP A 630 -12.76 0.99 -8.81
C ASP A 630 -12.06 2.29 -8.38
N SER A 631 -10.73 2.34 -8.52
CA SER A 631 -9.91 3.51 -8.19
C SER A 631 -9.99 4.60 -9.25
N ALA A 632 -9.97 4.25 -10.53
CA ALA A 632 -10.10 5.21 -11.64
C ALA A 632 -11.43 5.94 -11.58
N ILE A 633 -12.53 5.20 -11.40
CA ILE A 633 -13.88 5.77 -11.25
C ILE A 633 -13.95 6.63 -9.97
N GLY A 634 -13.44 6.12 -8.85
CA GLY A 634 -13.47 6.83 -7.57
C GLY A 634 -12.68 8.14 -7.59
N LEU A 635 -11.46 8.16 -8.13
CA LEU A 635 -10.65 9.37 -8.23
C LEU A 635 -11.21 10.36 -9.26
N SER A 636 -11.72 9.87 -10.39
CA SER A 636 -12.34 10.73 -11.42
C SER A 636 -13.61 11.40 -10.91
N LEU A 637 -14.48 10.66 -10.21
CA LEU A 637 -15.69 11.23 -9.61
C LEU A 637 -15.34 12.24 -8.51
N LEU A 638 -14.31 11.95 -7.71
CA LEU A 638 -13.84 12.85 -6.67
C LEU A 638 -13.27 14.15 -7.26
N LEU A 639 -12.53 14.07 -8.37
CA LEU A 639 -12.03 15.25 -9.08
C LEU A 639 -13.20 16.08 -9.64
N ALA A 640 -14.18 15.42 -10.28
CA ALA A 640 -15.38 16.08 -10.82
C ALA A 640 -16.18 16.81 -9.73
N GLU A 641 -16.18 16.32 -8.49
CA GLU A 641 -16.84 16.96 -7.35
C GLU A 641 -16.06 18.16 -6.79
N VAL A 642 -14.72 18.13 -6.86
CA VAL A 642 -13.83 19.14 -6.26
C VAL A 642 -13.45 20.26 -7.24
N ALA A 643 -13.47 19.98 -8.55
CA ALA A 643 -13.19 20.96 -9.59
C ALA A 643 -14.20 22.12 -9.59
N LYS A 644 -13.74 23.33 -9.92
CA LYS A 644 -14.62 24.49 -10.11
C LYS A 644 -15.36 24.43 -11.46
N PRO A 645 -16.57 25.02 -11.58
CA PRO A 645 -17.20 25.26 -12.88
C PRO A 645 -16.26 26.06 -13.80
N PRO A 646 -16.21 25.78 -15.12
CA PRO A 646 -17.13 24.94 -15.91
C PRO A 646 -16.80 23.44 -15.93
N PHE A 647 -15.67 23.01 -15.34
CA PHE A 647 -15.21 21.61 -15.40
C PHE A 647 -15.83 20.71 -14.33
N ALA A 648 -16.51 21.31 -13.34
CA ALA A 648 -17.25 20.59 -12.31
C ALA A 648 -18.27 19.59 -12.91
N GLY A 649 -18.26 18.36 -12.42
CA GLY A 649 -19.16 17.31 -12.89
C GLY A 649 -18.80 16.69 -14.24
N THR A 650 -17.65 17.02 -14.83
CA THR A 650 -17.24 16.50 -16.14
C THR A 650 -16.05 15.54 -16.04
N PHE A 651 -15.99 14.56 -16.95
CA PHE A 651 -14.81 13.70 -17.13
C PHE A 651 -14.69 13.26 -18.59
N ILE A 652 -13.51 12.81 -18.99
CA ILE A 652 -13.22 12.28 -20.33
C ILE A 652 -13.16 10.76 -20.27
N THR A 653 -13.84 10.09 -21.20
CA THR A 653 -13.76 8.64 -21.37
C THR A 653 -12.43 8.24 -22.01
N PHE A 654 -11.76 7.23 -21.45
CA PHE A 654 -10.55 6.68 -22.02
C PHE A 654 -10.89 5.52 -22.96
N SER A 655 -11.24 5.86 -24.20
CA SER A 655 -11.64 4.91 -25.22
C SER A 655 -10.95 5.21 -26.56
N GLU A 656 -11.15 4.37 -27.57
CA GLU A 656 -10.74 4.64 -28.95
C GLU A 656 -11.42 5.88 -29.54
N HIS A 657 -12.58 6.27 -29.00
CA HIS A 657 -13.33 7.47 -29.37
C HIS A 657 -13.67 8.27 -28.11
N PRO A 658 -12.70 9.00 -27.54
CA PRO A 658 -12.88 9.68 -26.25
C PRO A 658 -13.98 10.74 -26.35
N ARG A 659 -14.80 10.84 -25.31
CA ARG A 659 -15.90 11.80 -25.19
C ARG A 659 -15.87 12.47 -23.82
N VAL A 660 -16.32 13.72 -23.78
CA VAL A 660 -16.62 14.41 -22.52
C VAL A 660 -18.01 13.94 -22.06
N GLU A 661 -18.09 13.46 -20.84
CA GLU A 661 -19.32 12.99 -20.20
C GLU A 661 -19.59 13.84 -18.94
N GLU A 662 -20.89 14.06 -18.68
CA GLU A 662 -21.34 14.83 -17.52
C GLU A 662 -22.01 13.92 -16.48
N VAL A 663 -21.65 14.12 -15.22
CA VAL A 663 -22.24 13.45 -14.07
C VAL A 663 -23.01 14.47 -13.25
N ASP A 664 -24.30 14.19 -13.06
CA ASP A 664 -25.14 14.98 -12.16
C ASP A 664 -24.69 14.81 -10.70
N LEU A 665 -24.06 15.86 -10.18
CA LEU A 665 -23.51 15.91 -8.83
C LEU A 665 -24.58 15.91 -7.72
N THR A 666 -25.86 16.11 -8.06
CA THR A 666 -26.96 16.10 -7.07
C THR A 666 -27.43 14.68 -6.71
N LYS A 667 -27.04 13.68 -7.50
CA LYS A 667 -27.47 12.28 -7.34
C LYS A 667 -26.71 11.51 -6.25
N THR A 668 -27.23 10.34 -5.88
CA THR A 668 -26.55 9.42 -4.96
C THR A 668 -25.25 8.88 -5.55
N LEU A 669 -24.31 8.45 -4.71
CA LEU A 669 -23.05 7.83 -5.14
C LEU A 669 -23.31 6.64 -6.07
N ARG A 670 -24.34 5.85 -5.75
CA ARG A 670 -24.74 4.70 -6.57
C ARG A 670 -25.16 5.12 -7.97
N GLU A 671 -25.96 6.17 -8.10
CA GLU A 671 -26.40 6.66 -9.40
C GLU A 671 -25.25 7.29 -10.18
N LYS A 672 -24.37 8.05 -9.52
CA LYS A 672 -23.14 8.61 -10.11
C LYS A 672 -22.24 7.49 -10.66
N TYR A 673 -22.01 6.46 -9.86
CA TYR A 673 -21.25 5.28 -10.29
C TYR A 673 -21.89 4.61 -11.51
N TRP A 674 -23.20 4.37 -11.52
CA TRP A 674 -23.87 3.73 -12.66
C TRP A 674 -23.92 4.62 -13.91
N ALA A 675 -23.95 5.94 -13.74
CA ALA A 675 -23.85 6.88 -14.86
C ALA A 675 -22.48 6.73 -15.52
N MET A 676 -21.39 6.81 -14.74
CA MET A 676 -20.03 6.62 -15.27
C MET A 676 -19.87 5.21 -15.84
N HIS A 677 -20.14 4.15 -15.08
CA HIS A 677 -19.92 2.77 -15.52
C HIS A 677 -20.69 2.39 -16.81
N ARG A 678 -21.78 3.08 -17.14
CA ARG A 678 -22.58 2.81 -18.35
C ARG A 678 -22.21 3.66 -19.57
N SER A 679 -21.30 4.64 -19.44
CA SER A 679 -20.82 5.42 -20.58
C SER A 679 -20.23 4.52 -21.68
N GLU A 680 -20.12 5.02 -22.91
CA GLU A 680 -19.60 4.24 -24.04
C GLU A 680 -18.07 4.15 -23.97
N TRP A 681 -17.56 3.06 -23.38
CA TRP A 681 -16.15 2.93 -23.05
C TRP A 681 -15.27 2.27 -24.11
N GLY A 682 -15.85 1.69 -25.18
CA GLY A 682 -15.11 1.09 -26.30
C GLY A 682 -14.26 -0.15 -26.00
N MET A 683 -13.86 -0.38 -24.74
CA MET A 683 -12.97 -1.47 -24.27
C MET A 683 -11.56 -1.50 -24.91
N SER A 684 -11.22 -0.50 -25.74
CA SER A 684 -9.92 -0.25 -26.37
C SER A 684 -9.44 1.17 -26.04
N THR A 685 -8.14 1.37 -25.91
CA THR A 685 -7.52 2.60 -25.40
C THR A 685 -6.82 3.41 -26.49
N ASN A 686 -7.00 4.73 -26.54
CA ASN A 686 -6.11 5.62 -27.29
C ASN A 686 -5.87 6.93 -26.54
N PHE A 687 -4.78 6.98 -25.75
CA PHE A 687 -4.38 8.18 -25.00
C PHE A 687 -4.16 9.39 -25.91
N VAL A 688 -3.58 9.17 -27.09
CA VAL A 688 -3.29 10.23 -28.06
C VAL A 688 -4.58 10.86 -28.60
N SER A 689 -5.63 10.06 -28.83
CA SER A 689 -6.93 10.56 -29.32
C SER A 689 -7.61 11.56 -28.38
N VAL A 690 -7.38 11.49 -27.07
CA VAL A 690 -7.92 12.47 -26.12
C VAL A 690 -7.46 13.89 -26.48
N PHE A 691 -6.22 14.01 -26.92
CA PHE A 691 -5.62 15.28 -27.27
C PHE A 691 -5.82 15.63 -28.74
N GLU A 692 -5.60 14.66 -29.63
CA GLU A 692 -5.61 14.90 -31.08
C GLU A 692 -7.01 14.98 -31.68
N ASP A 693 -7.96 14.22 -31.15
CA ASP A 693 -9.29 14.04 -31.74
C ASP A 693 -10.39 14.72 -30.93
N LEU A 694 -10.13 15.06 -29.65
CA LEU A 694 -11.11 15.70 -28.76
C LEU A 694 -10.70 17.12 -28.35
N ILE A 695 -9.62 17.30 -27.57
CA ILE A 695 -9.27 18.61 -27.00
C ILE A 695 -8.84 19.60 -28.09
N LEU A 696 -7.88 19.23 -28.94
CA LEU A 696 -7.29 20.13 -29.91
C LEU A 696 -8.29 20.55 -31.02
N PRO A 697 -9.07 19.64 -31.63
CA PRO A 697 -10.07 20.03 -32.62
C PRO A 697 -11.15 20.93 -32.03
N MET A 698 -11.62 20.62 -30.80
CA MET A 698 -12.61 21.45 -30.09
C MET A 698 -12.07 22.86 -29.86
N ALA A 699 -10.81 23.01 -29.46
CA ALA A 699 -10.18 24.31 -29.27
C ALA A 699 -10.05 25.11 -30.57
N LEU A 700 -9.64 24.44 -31.65
CA LEU A 700 -9.48 25.06 -32.98
C LEU A 700 -10.83 25.48 -33.60
N GLU A 701 -11.85 24.62 -33.51
CA GLU A 701 -13.19 24.88 -34.05
C GLU A 701 -13.87 26.05 -33.34
N ASN A 702 -13.74 26.11 -32.01
CA ASN A 702 -14.35 27.16 -31.20
C ASN A 702 -13.46 28.41 -31.02
N LYS A 703 -12.24 28.41 -31.60
CA LYS A 703 -11.27 29.51 -31.50
C LYS A 703 -11.03 29.95 -30.05
N LEU A 704 -10.83 28.98 -29.17
CA LEU A 704 -10.61 29.24 -27.75
C LEU A 704 -9.33 30.05 -27.55
N LYS A 705 -9.32 30.93 -26.56
CA LYS A 705 -8.08 31.56 -26.11
C LYS A 705 -7.30 30.60 -25.21
N GLN A 706 -5.99 30.80 -25.10
CA GLN A 706 -5.15 30.01 -24.20
C GLN A 706 -5.63 30.07 -22.74
N GLU A 707 -6.23 31.19 -22.31
CA GLU A 707 -6.78 31.37 -20.96
C GLU A 707 -8.00 30.49 -20.67
N ASP A 708 -8.78 30.15 -21.70
CA ASP A 708 -10.00 29.33 -21.62
C ASP A 708 -9.70 27.84 -21.78
N MET A 709 -8.46 27.49 -22.15
CA MET A 709 -8.02 26.10 -22.27
C MET A 709 -7.95 25.42 -20.90
N ILE A 710 -8.14 24.10 -20.92
CA ILE A 710 -7.86 23.29 -19.74
C ILE A 710 -6.41 23.47 -19.33
N LYS A 711 -6.16 23.66 -18.03
CA LYS A 711 -4.79 23.88 -17.51
C LYS A 711 -4.14 22.57 -17.05
N ARG A 712 -4.94 21.63 -16.54
CA ARG A 712 -4.45 20.36 -16.00
C ARG A 712 -5.33 19.18 -16.37
N VAL A 713 -4.71 18.07 -16.78
CA VAL A 713 -5.39 16.82 -17.12
C VAL A 713 -4.85 15.70 -16.24
N PHE A 714 -5.72 15.06 -15.46
CA PHE A 714 -5.39 13.89 -14.65
C PHE A 714 -5.69 12.61 -15.42
N VAL A 715 -4.68 11.78 -15.65
CA VAL A 715 -4.79 10.53 -16.40
C VAL A 715 -4.75 9.37 -15.41
N PHE A 716 -5.92 8.85 -15.06
CA PHE A 716 -6.07 7.72 -14.14
C PHE A 716 -6.09 6.42 -14.94
N SER A 717 -4.94 5.74 -15.05
CA SER A 717 -4.77 4.54 -15.90
C SER A 717 -3.68 3.61 -15.36
N ASP A 718 -3.57 2.40 -15.91
CA ASP A 718 -2.47 1.47 -15.66
C ASP A 718 -1.18 1.82 -16.44
N MET A 719 -1.19 2.93 -17.20
CA MET A 719 -0.11 3.41 -18.06
C MET A 719 0.26 2.44 -19.20
N GLN A 720 -0.58 1.46 -19.52
CA GLN A 720 -0.40 0.56 -20.65
C GLN A 720 -1.07 1.12 -21.91
N PHE A 721 -0.55 2.23 -22.43
CA PHE A 721 -1.11 2.83 -23.64
C PHE A 721 -0.94 1.91 -24.86
N ASN A 722 -1.90 1.97 -25.78
CA ASN A 722 -1.87 1.22 -27.03
C ASN A 722 -0.91 1.87 -28.03
N GLN A 723 -0.28 1.06 -28.87
CA GLN A 723 0.55 1.54 -29.97
C GLN A 723 -0.22 2.60 -30.78
N ALA A 724 0.34 3.82 -30.85
CA ALA A 724 -0.21 4.86 -31.69
C ALA A 724 -0.25 4.35 -33.14
N SER A 725 -1.43 4.23 -33.72
CA SER A 725 -1.60 3.73 -35.08
C SER A 725 -0.75 4.55 -36.05
N SER A 726 0.15 3.85 -36.74
CA SER A 726 0.86 4.34 -37.93
C SER A 726 -0.17 4.53 -39.03
N SER A 727 -0.93 5.62 -39.02
CA SER A 727 -1.82 5.98 -40.12
C SER A 727 -0.99 6.50 -41.30
N ASN A 728 -0.35 5.58 -42.02
CA ASN A 728 -0.26 5.66 -43.46
C ASN A 728 -0.04 4.25 -44.06
N SER A 729 -1.09 3.43 -44.06
CA SER A 729 -1.15 2.27 -44.94
C SER A 729 -2.60 2.01 -45.32
N HIS A 730 -3.04 2.63 -46.40
CA HIS A 730 -4.05 2.05 -47.28
C HIS A 730 -3.35 1.81 -48.62
N TYR A 731 -3.25 0.53 -48.98
CA TYR A 731 -2.62 -0.03 -50.18
C TYR A 731 -1.10 0.14 -50.31
N SER A 732 -0.32 -0.79 -49.74
CA SER A 732 1.01 -1.11 -50.28
C SER A 732 1.02 -2.52 -50.88
N ARG A 733 1.29 -2.54 -52.18
CA ARG A 733 1.44 -3.75 -53.02
C ARG A 733 2.69 -4.55 -52.60
N PRO A 734 2.78 -5.85 -52.92
CA PRO A 734 3.76 -6.78 -52.34
C PRO A 734 5.24 -6.61 -52.77
N TRP A 735 5.62 -5.53 -53.47
CA TRP A 735 6.97 -5.38 -54.02
C TRP A 735 7.41 -3.92 -53.99
N ASP A 736 7.73 -3.40 -52.81
CA ASP A 736 8.58 -2.20 -52.71
C ASP A 736 9.51 -2.32 -51.50
N TYR A 737 10.75 -2.71 -51.77
CA TYR A 737 11.82 -2.87 -50.80
C TYR A 737 12.84 -1.75 -51.05
N LYS A 738 12.42 -0.48 -50.93
CA LYS A 738 13.31 0.70 -50.89
C LYS A 738 12.54 1.89 -50.31
N GLY A 739 13.00 2.39 -49.16
CA GLY A 739 12.56 3.69 -48.63
C GLY A 739 11.56 3.65 -47.47
N ARG A 740 11.66 2.67 -46.56
CA ARG A 740 11.01 2.79 -45.24
C ARG A 740 11.75 3.87 -44.44
N SER A 741 11.35 5.13 -44.62
CA SER A 741 11.70 6.22 -43.71
C SER A 741 11.40 5.72 -42.30
N SER A 742 12.44 5.68 -41.47
CA SER A 742 12.42 5.39 -40.04
C SER A 742 11.12 5.90 -39.42
N SER A 743 10.24 4.98 -38.97
CA SER A 743 9.16 5.34 -38.06
C SER A 743 9.83 6.00 -36.87
N SER A 744 9.74 7.34 -36.80
CA SER A 744 10.29 8.11 -35.69
C SER A 744 9.81 7.47 -34.38
N TRP A 745 10.75 6.89 -33.62
CA TRP A 745 10.52 6.40 -32.26
C TRP A 745 10.25 7.62 -31.35
N SER A 746 9.05 8.17 -31.40
CA SER A 746 8.60 9.25 -30.52
C SER A 746 7.57 8.68 -29.55
N THR A 747 7.73 8.98 -28.26
CA THR A 747 6.72 8.62 -27.26
C THR A 747 5.37 9.28 -27.58
N SER A 748 4.26 8.70 -27.08
CA SER A 748 2.92 9.29 -27.25
C SER A 748 2.86 10.75 -26.76
N PHE A 749 3.62 11.09 -25.71
CA PHE A 749 3.72 12.44 -25.18
C PHE A 749 4.40 13.42 -26.14
N GLU A 750 5.56 13.08 -26.72
CA GLU A 750 6.28 13.93 -27.68
C GLU A 750 5.41 14.28 -28.90
N ARG A 751 4.62 13.30 -29.37
CA ARG A 751 3.68 13.50 -30.48
C ARG A 751 2.59 14.51 -30.14
N ILE A 752 2.02 14.42 -28.95
CA ILE A 752 0.97 15.36 -28.49
C ILE A 752 1.56 16.76 -28.35
N LYS A 753 2.74 16.89 -27.72
CA LYS A 753 3.46 18.16 -27.55
C LYS A 753 3.68 18.86 -28.89
N ALA A 754 4.24 18.15 -29.87
CA ALA A 754 4.48 18.69 -31.21
C ALA A 754 3.20 19.15 -31.94
N LYS A 755 2.07 18.47 -31.73
CA LYS A 755 0.79 18.89 -32.32
C LYS A 755 0.19 20.12 -31.67
N PHE A 756 0.29 20.25 -30.35
CA PHE A 756 -0.16 21.44 -29.62
C PHE A 756 0.66 22.67 -30.01
N GLU A 757 1.99 22.54 -30.05
CA GLU A 757 2.90 23.60 -30.50
C GLU A 757 2.58 24.04 -31.93
N LYS A 758 2.35 23.10 -32.85
CA LYS A 758 1.97 23.41 -34.23
C LYS A 758 0.63 24.14 -34.35
N ALA A 759 -0.29 23.89 -33.43
CA ALA A 759 -1.60 24.54 -33.40
C ALA A 759 -1.59 25.90 -32.67
N GLY A 760 -0.45 26.30 -32.10
CA GLY A 760 -0.31 27.57 -31.36
C GLY A 760 -0.89 27.56 -29.96
N TYR A 761 -1.09 26.38 -29.36
CA TYR A 761 -1.58 26.23 -27.98
C TYR A 761 -0.49 25.65 -27.07
N GLU A 762 -0.46 26.10 -25.80
CA GLU A 762 0.36 25.43 -24.80
C GLU A 762 -0.30 24.13 -24.34
N LEU A 763 0.51 23.08 -24.18
CA LEU A 763 0.05 21.79 -23.66
C LEU A 763 -0.40 21.94 -22.20
N PRO A 764 -1.58 21.42 -21.80
CA PRO A 764 -1.96 21.36 -20.40
C PRO A 764 -0.98 20.53 -19.58
N GLU A 765 -0.89 20.82 -18.28
CA GLU A 765 -0.13 20.02 -17.33
C GLU A 765 -0.73 18.61 -17.26
N LEU A 766 0.10 17.59 -17.47
CA LEU A 766 -0.35 16.19 -17.49
C LEU A 766 0.06 15.46 -16.21
N VAL A 767 -0.94 15.05 -15.43
CA VAL A 767 -0.72 14.22 -14.23
C VAL A 767 -0.98 12.76 -14.58
N PHE A 768 0.09 12.01 -14.80
CA PHE A 768 0.03 10.57 -15.04
C PHE A 768 -0.09 9.82 -13.71
N TRP A 769 -1.28 9.27 -13.46
CA TRP A 769 -1.58 8.58 -12.22
C TRP A 769 -1.68 7.07 -12.45
N ASN A 770 -0.61 6.34 -12.11
CA ASN A 770 -0.55 4.89 -12.29
C ASN A 770 -1.35 4.17 -11.19
N LEU A 771 -2.37 3.42 -11.62
CA LEU A 771 -3.30 2.67 -10.78
C LEU A 771 -3.07 1.15 -10.79
N ALA A 772 -2.08 0.60 -11.50
CA ALA A 772 -1.84 -0.84 -11.55
C ALA A 772 -0.39 -1.24 -11.23
N GLY A 773 0.53 -0.28 -11.14
CA GLY A 773 1.96 -0.50 -10.93
C GLY A 773 2.58 -1.40 -12.01
N GLY A 774 3.62 -2.17 -11.66
CA GLY A 774 4.20 -3.20 -12.54
C GLY A 774 3.42 -4.51 -12.45
N ARG A 775 2.95 -5.06 -13.58
CA ARG A 775 2.06 -6.24 -13.59
C ARG A 775 2.69 -7.54 -13.10
N ALA A 776 4.01 -7.69 -13.14
CA ALA A 776 4.66 -8.92 -12.67
C ALA A 776 4.51 -9.17 -11.16
N GLY A 777 4.07 -8.17 -10.39
CA GLY A 777 4.02 -8.25 -8.93
C GLY A 777 2.89 -9.08 -8.33
N TYR A 778 1.89 -9.51 -9.13
CA TYR A 778 0.70 -10.18 -8.57
C TYR A 778 0.46 -11.62 -9.03
N THR A 779 0.68 -11.96 -10.31
CA THR A 779 0.27 -13.27 -10.85
C THR A 779 1.39 -14.31 -10.88
N GLY A 780 2.65 -13.90 -10.71
CA GLY A 780 3.81 -14.76 -10.96
C GLY A 780 3.88 -15.31 -12.40
N ASN A 781 2.97 -14.89 -13.27
CA ASN A 781 2.75 -15.41 -14.61
C ASN A 781 2.71 -14.24 -15.60
N GLY A 782 3.88 -13.88 -16.13
CA GLY A 782 4.05 -12.93 -17.24
C GLY A 782 3.89 -11.44 -16.86
N GLY A 783 4.49 -10.57 -17.69
CA GLY A 783 4.52 -9.11 -17.54
C GLY A 783 5.88 -8.58 -17.08
N ASP A 784 6.21 -7.33 -17.40
CA ASP A 784 7.43 -6.66 -16.91
C ASP A 784 7.26 -6.27 -15.42
N PRO A 785 8.22 -6.56 -14.53
CA PRO A 785 8.18 -6.09 -13.14
C PRO A 785 8.30 -4.58 -12.99
N THR A 786 8.76 -3.89 -14.04
CA THR A 786 8.97 -2.45 -14.07
C THR A 786 7.71 -1.76 -14.57
N ALA A 787 7.20 -0.79 -13.81
CA ALA A 787 6.11 0.04 -14.29
C ALA A 787 6.61 0.96 -15.43
N PRO A 788 5.90 1.06 -16.57
CA PRO A 788 6.28 1.97 -17.65
C PRO A 788 6.11 3.44 -17.20
N LYS A 789 7.04 4.31 -17.60
CA LYS A 789 6.97 5.76 -17.38
C LYS A 789 6.68 6.47 -18.69
N PRO A 790 5.58 7.27 -18.79
CA PRO A 790 5.29 8.03 -19.99
C PRO A 790 6.34 9.10 -20.32
N VAL A 791 7.04 9.61 -19.29
CA VAL A 791 7.96 10.76 -19.36
C VAL A 791 9.14 10.58 -18.40
N LYS A 792 10.18 11.40 -18.59
CA LYS A 792 11.37 11.47 -17.71
C LYS A 792 11.14 12.40 -16.52
N ALA A 793 12.05 12.36 -15.54
CA ALA A 793 11.95 13.11 -14.29
C ALA A 793 12.03 14.64 -14.44
N ASP A 794 12.64 15.11 -15.53
CA ASP A 794 12.88 16.51 -15.89
C ASP A 794 11.88 17.08 -16.90
N GLU A 795 10.88 16.30 -17.33
CA GLU A 795 9.94 16.76 -18.35
C GLU A 795 8.95 17.82 -17.79
N ASP A 796 9.04 19.02 -18.36
CA ASP A 796 8.22 20.17 -17.97
C ASP A 796 6.73 19.98 -18.20
N GLY A 797 5.92 20.37 -17.21
CA GLY A 797 4.47 20.34 -17.29
C GLY A 797 3.91 18.93 -17.15
N THR A 798 4.66 18.03 -16.50
CA THR A 798 4.24 16.64 -16.30
C THR A 798 4.45 16.20 -14.86
N CYS A 799 3.66 15.22 -14.44
CA CYS A 799 3.68 14.68 -13.08
C CYS A 799 3.55 13.17 -13.13
N LEU A 800 4.37 12.47 -12.35
CA LEU A 800 4.22 11.03 -12.13
C LEU A 800 3.71 10.79 -10.71
N VAL A 801 2.52 10.23 -10.61
CA VAL A 801 1.88 9.86 -9.34
C VAL A 801 1.41 8.41 -9.39
N SER A 802 1.37 7.74 -8.25
CA SER A 802 0.85 6.39 -8.16
C SER A 802 0.06 6.13 -6.88
N GLY A 803 -0.74 5.08 -6.94
CA GLY A 803 -1.49 4.54 -5.82
C GLY A 803 -2.92 5.01 -5.73
N TYR A 804 -3.56 4.67 -4.61
CA TYR A 804 -5.02 4.81 -4.47
C TYR A 804 -5.43 5.86 -3.43
N SER A 805 -4.46 6.59 -2.89
CA SER A 805 -4.69 7.54 -1.79
C SER A 805 -5.14 8.89 -2.31
N GLN A 806 -6.31 9.32 -1.83
CA GLN A 806 -6.77 10.70 -1.97
C GLN A 806 -5.85 11.72 -1.27
N GLY A 807 -4.97 11.29 -0.36
CA GLY A 807 -4.05 12.18 0.34
C GLY A 807 -3.09 12.89 -0.60
N LEU A 808 -2.68 12.22 -1.69
CA LEU A 808 -1.80 12.79 -2.71
C LEU A 808 -2.49 13.85 -3.58
N LEU A 809 -3.82 13.84 -3.70
CA LEU A 809 -4.54 14.90 -4.42
C LEU A 809 -4.29 16.28 -3.79
N LYS A 810 -3.99 16.33 -2.48
CA LYS A 810 -3.70 17.58 -1.78
C LYS A 810 -2.43 18.28 -2.25
N VAL A 811 -1.47 17.53 -2.83
CA VAL A 811 -0.25 18.12 -3.41
C VAL A 811 -0.60 19.04 -4.59
N PHE A 812 -1.71 18.76 -5.26
CA PHE A 812 -2.22 19.49 -6.42
C PHE A 812 -3.31 20.52 -6.11
N LEU A 813 -3.78 20.61 -4.85
CA LEU A 813 -4.78 21.60 -4.43
C LEU A 813 -4.13 22.95 -4.15
N GLU A 814 -4.76 24.02 -4.60
CA GLU A 814 -4.43 25.38 -4.17
C GLU A 814 -4.77 25.52 -2.68
N GLY A 815 -3.78 25.84 -1.85
CA GLY A 815 -3.94 25.89 -0.39
C GLY A 815 -3.87 24.53 0.33
N GLY A 816 -3.44 23.46 -0.36
CA GLY A 816 -3.36 22.07 0.13
C GLY A 816 -2.47 21.78 1.36
N GLY A 817 -1.87 22.80 1.98
CA GLY A 817 -0.95 22.69 3.11
C GLY A 817 0.51 22.41 2.72
N PHE A 818 0.78 22.31 1.43
CA PHE A 818 2.13 22.26 0.86
C PHE A 818 2.45 23.67 0.34
N GLU A 819 2.79 24.57 1.26
CA GLU A 819 3.16 25.97 0.99
C GLU A 819 4.64 26.01 0.58
N GLU A 820 4.90 25.87 -0.72
CA GLU A 820 6.12 26.43 -1.32
C GLU A 820 5.68 27.63 -2.15
N GLU A 821 6.39 28.76 -2.01
CA GLU A 821 6.23 29.91 -2.89
C GLU A 821 6.40 29.42 -4.32
N GLU A 822 5.33 29.48 -5.12
CA GLU A 822 5.40 29.09 -6.52
C GLU A 822 6.48 29.94 -7.18
N GLU A 823 7.58 29.32 -7.64
CA GLU A 823 8.63 30.03 -8.36
C GLU A 823 7.99 30.70 -9.59
N GLU A 824 7.96 32.03 -9.59
CA GLU A 824 7.50 32.83 -10.72
C GLU A 824 8.71 33.23 -11.58
N GLU A 825 8.73 32.81 -12.83
CA GLU A 825 9.72 33.24 -13.81
C GLU A 825 9.22 34.53 -14.49
N VAL A 826 10.03 35.58 -14.47
CA VAL A 826 9.70 36.84 -15.15
C VAL A 826 10.07 36.73 -16.62
N VAL A 827 9.07 36.54 -17.49
CA VAL A 827 9.24 36.52 -18.94
C VAL A 827 9.03 37.93 -19.49
N VAL A 828 9.98 38.38 -20.30
CA VAL A 828 9.95 39.68 -20.95
C VAL A 828 9.49 39.51 -22.40
N GLU A 829 8.24 39.87 -22.69
CA GLU A 829 7.71 39.88 -24.05
C GLU A 829 7.83 41.29 -24.66
N LYS A 830 8.32 41.36 -25.90
CA LYS A 830 8.22 42.56 -26.73
C LYS A 830 7.04 42.38 -27.67
N ASP A 831 6.09 43.31 -27.62
CA ASP A 831 5.02 43.38 -28.61
C ASP A 831 5.55 43.92 -29.96
N GLU A 832 4.73 43.81 -31.02
CA GLU A 832 5.11 44.18 -32.40
C GLU A 832 5.49 45.68 -32.55
N GLU A 833 5.19 46.50 -31.53
CA GLU A 833 5.48 47.93 -31.44
C GLU A 833 6.74 48.24 -30.61
N GLY A 834 7.38 47.23 -30.01
CA GLY A 834 8.63 47.35 -29.26
C GLY A 834 8.49 47.75 -27.79
N ASN A 835 7.29 47.76 -27.22
CA ASN A 835 7.08 47.90 -25.79
C ASN A 835 7.44 46.61 -25.06
N VAL A 836 8.09 46.77 -23.92
CA VAL A 836 8.55 45.67 -23.08
C VAL A 836 7.50 45.42 -22.01
N THR A 837 6.80 44.28 -22.07
CA THR A 837 5.87 43.85 -21.02
C THR A 837 6.50 42.71 -20.22
N GLN A 838 6.55 42.88 -18.89
CA GLN A 838 6.96 41.82 -17.96
C GLN A 838 5.72 41.02 -17.59
N LYS A 839 5.69 39.72 -17.92
CA LYS A 839 4.70 38.77 -17.43
C LYS A 839 5.40 37.77 -16.51
N THR A 840 4.90 37.61 -15.30
CA THR A 840 5.29 36.48 -14.44
C THR A 840 4.58 35.22 -14.93
N LYS A 841 5.35 34.19 -15.25
CA LYS A 841 4.86 32.86 -15.62
C LYS A 841 5.22 31.89 -14.50
N LYS A 842 4.25 31.10 -14.04
CA LYS A 842 4.53 30.03 -13.07
C LYS A 842 5.51 29.04 -13.69
N VAL A 843 6.59 28.70 -12.97
CA VAL A 843 7.52 27.67 -13.40
C VAL A 843 6.77 26.35 -13.55
N LYS A 844 6.97 25.66 -14.68
CA LYS A 844 6.32 24.38 -14.95
C LYS A 844 6.78 23.33 -13.94
N MET A 845 5.84 22.58 -13.37
CA MET A 845 6.15 21.46 -12.48
C MET A 845 6.74 20.29 -13.29
N THR A 846 7.80 19.69 -12.76
CA THR A 846 8.39 18.44 -13.25
C THR A 846 8.08 17.31 -12.26
N PRO A 847 8.17 16.02 -12.67
CA PRO A 847 7.99 14.91 -11.74
C PRO A 847 8.90 14.98 -10.51
N LEU A 848 10.16 15.39 -10.66
CA LEU A 848 11.09 15.55 -9.54
C LEU A 848 10.64 16.64 -8.55
N LYS A 849 10.24 17.82 -9.05
CA LYS A 849 9.74 18.92 -8.19
C LYS A 849 8.51 18.49 -7.38
N ILE A 850 7.67 17.61 -7.93
CA ILE A 850 6.48 17.10 -7.23
C ILE A 850 6.85 16.12 -6.13
N VAL A 851 7.82 15.23 -6.38
CA VAL A 851 8.35 14.35 -5.34
C VAL A 851 8.94 15.19 -4.21
N GLN A 852 9.73 16.20 -4.54
CA GLN A 852 10.31 17.14 -3.58
C GLN A 852 9.21 17.86 -2.77
N LYS A 853 8.19 18.42 -3.43
CA LYS A 853 7.03 19.04 -2.78
C LYS A 853 6.28 18.08 -1.85
N ALA A 854 6.09 16.82 -2.28
CA ALA A 854 5.39 15.81 -1.48
C ALA A 854 6.16 15.39 -0.21
N ILE A 855 7.49 15.55 -0.20
CA ILE A 855 8.38 15.20 0.92
C ILE A 855 8.94 16.41 1.67
N SER A 856 8.74 17.64 1.20
CA SER A 856 9.21 18.88 1.84
C SER A 856 8.30 19.38 2.96
N HIS A 857 7.08 18.86 3.06
CA HIS A 857 6.12 19.25 4.09
C HIS A 857 6.72 19.19 5.51
N LYS A 858 6.50 20.22 6.33
CA LYS A 858 7.05 20.39 7.69
C LYS A 858 6.90 19.17 8.60
N ALA A 859 5.82 18.42 8.42
CA ALA A 859 5.58 17.15 9.11
C ALA A 859 6.62 16.05 8.82
N TYR A 860 7.58 16.23 7.91
CA TYR A 860 8.68 15.29 7.66
C TYR A 860 10.05 15.84 8.13
N GLU A 861 10.09 17.05 8.69
CA GLU A 861 11.32 17.74 9.10
C GLU A 861 12.06 17.01 10.23
N MET A 862 11.32 16.31 11.10
CA MET A 862 11.86 15.58 12.24
C MET A 862 12.53 14.24 11.89
N LEU A 863 12.40 13.79 10.64
CA LEU A 863 13.00 12.55 10.18
C LEU A 863 14.51 12.73 10.04
N LYS A 864 15.28 11.79 10.60
CA LYS A 864 16.74 11.85 10.59
C LYS A 864 17.36 10.53 10.14
N VAL A 865 18.41 10.59 9.34
CA VAL A 865 19.25 9.44 9.00
C VAL A 865 20.43 9.41 9.98
N VAL A 866 20.70 8.25 10.57
CA VAL A 866 21.68 8.12 11.67
C VAL A 866 22.66 6.96 11.51
N ASP A 867 22.53 6.15 10.46
CA ASP A 867 23.47 5.07 10.12
C ASP A 867 24.62 5.56 9.25
#